data_AF-A0A452GH39-F1
#
_entry.id   AF-A0A452GH39-F1
#
_cell.length_a   1.000
_cell.length_b   1.000
_cell.length_c   1.000
_cell.angle_alpha   90.00
_cell.angle_beta   90.00
_cell.angle_gamma   90.00
#
_symmetry.space_group_name_H-M   'P 1'
#
loop_
_entity.id
_entity.type
_entity.pdbx_description
1 polymer ?
#
loop_
_entity_poly.entity_id
_entity_poly.type
_entity_poly.pdbx_seq_one_letter_code
_entity_poly.pdbx_strand_id
1 'polypeptide(L)'
;MCKLQKKINLATRRKTCLGKTSIIVGWSKEKNINKSFADGFFLLDTTVQSLTLQPSVTDGHITYEDSPLVKSVKLGHILVIDEADKAPTNVTCILKTLVESGEMVLSDGRRLVANPANVDGRENVIVIHPDFRMIVLANRPGFPFLGNDFFGTLGDIFSCHAVDNPKPQSELAMLRQYGPDVPEPILQKLVAAFGELRSLADQGIINYPYSTREVVNIVKHLQKFPNEGLANVVRNVFDFDSYNNEMRDTLISTLHKHGIPIGAKPTNIQLAKELPLPDHKFMGYWRINQSGNAQQKLLCPTETHQLNIKGPVYLNVQGFPLERHEARSLSFTEELAFWTLPLNEVNLISDVAVAEGTTENMLYVATCNPVSLYFMNVSSKNGYFVDCYDIFPRTVGSIWQPFVTVAPLGNPLKGQVILHEEQSNVVLLLDTKTGAIHRLLFSSDTQEVPKRASWWSNKEETVRNKFSHKNWLVFYKEEGNHLIVLDVLEGRTHTISLPINLRSVFLVAEDRWLLVESKTNQKFLLTKPAHMVSEESGVCQLHALNEDPVDKGFGLTTGTQCKPVSLIFLSTLWALVATPLFRLPQVTLSLSQSPSEVYSWKRGSSLGSRHASPSDPFYYGRRSKTGAAKQINCVTLLATNQIVRILAPGDVPLKELYPKDITPPQTAGYLEVTDLNSKKLKYIPIPRSVSLSPYTSWLSKISDTDVLLAPLGKVGLVTVDMGGSVRLWETGLDSLQRSLQDWRNMIGQEDGRPVQITIERDSGLEVSSPKHGKTDPDNMPHVGGNTWAGGTGGRDTAGLGGKGGPYRLDAGHKVYQISQAEKDAVPEEVKRAAREMGEKAFKQRLKEIQMSEYDASTYERFSGAVRRQVQSLRIILDNLQAKGKERQWLRHQAIGELDDAKIIDGLTGEKAIYKRRGELEPELGSPQQKPKRLRLVVDVSGSMYRFNGVDGRLERSMEAVCMVMEAFENYEHKFKYDIVGHSGDGFNIALVGSDKVPKNNKQRLEIIKIMHAHAQFCMSGDHTLEGTEHAVREIAKEEADEYFVIVLSDANLERYGIPPARFAQTLTINPQVNAFAIFIGSLGDQADRLQKMLPAGRSFIAMDTKQIPQILQQIFTSTMLSSA
;
A
#
# COMPACT_ATOMS: atom_id res chain seq x y z
N MET A 1 14.89 -3.55 -38.44
CA MET A 1 16.27 -4.00 -38.13
C MET A 1 17.15 -4.16 -39.39
N CYS A 2 16.93 -3.40 -40.47
CA CYS A 2 17.50 -3.70 -41.80
C CYS A 2 18.90 -3.09 -42.07
N LYS A 3 19.80 -3.03 -41.06
CA LYS A 3 21.16 -2.47 -41.19
C LYS A 3 22.28 -3.36 -40.58
N LEU A 4 22.03 -4.67 -40.48
CA LEU A 4 23.04 -5.65 -40.04
C LEU A 4 23.98 -6.01 -41.21
N GLN A 5 25.02 -5.20 -41.41
CA GLN A 5 25.96 -5.33 -42.55
C GLN A 5 27.45 -5.44 -42.16
N LYS A 6 27.80 -5.35 -40.87
CA LYS A 6 29.15 -5.69 -40.36
C LYS A 6 29.25 -7.18 -40.03
N LYS A 7 30.46 -7.75 -40.12
CA LYS A 7 30.73 -9.18 -39.88
C LYS A 7 30.57 -9.63 -38.41
N ILE A 8 30.51 -8.70 -37.45
CA ILE A 8 30.58 -8.97 -36.00
C ILE A 8 29.60 -8.03 -35.27
N ASN A 9 28.76 -8.57 -34.37
CA ASN A 9 27.67 -7.82 -33.72
C ASN A 9 27.56 -8.16 -32.21
N LEU A 10 27.18 -7.19 -31.38
CA LEU A 10 27.07 -7.31 -29.92
C LEU A 10 25.69 -6.83 -29.46
N ALA A 11 24.89 -7.72 -28.88
CA ALA A 11 23.63 -7.37 -28.25
C ALA A 11 23.87 -7.08 -26.75
N THR A 12 24.50 -5.94 -26.48
CA THR A 12 24.60 -5.33 -25.16
C THR A 12 23.23 -4.97 -24.61
N ARG A 13 23.00 -5.12 -23.30
CA ARG A 13 21.64 -4.99 -22.76
C ARG A 13 21.62 -4.63 -21.27
N ARG A 14 20.59 -3.89 -20.81
CA ARG A 14 20.53 -3.27 -19.48
C ARG A 14 20.37 -4.22 -18.26
N LYS A 15 19.70 -5.38 -18.42
CA LYS A 15 19.28 -6.32 -17.33
C LYS A 15 19.42 -7.79 -17.82
N THR A 16 19.03 -8.83 -17.07
CA THR A 16 19.00 -10.25 -17.56
C THR A 16 17.60 -10.71 -18.04
N CYS A 17 17.54 -11.84 -18.76
CA CYS A 17 16.30 -12.57 -19.10
C CYS A 17 15.19 -11.83 -19.90
N LEU A 18 15.50 -11.37 -21.13
CA LEU A 18 14.50 -10.79 -22.08
C LEU A 18 14.33 -11.58 -23.38
N GLY A 19 14.91 -12.78 -23.47
CA GLY A 19 14.92 -13.56 -24.71
C GLY A 19 15.89 -13.04 -25.78
N LYS A 20 17.07 -12.52 -25.41
CA LYS A 20 18.15 -12.16 -26.36
C LYS A 20 18.42 -13.33 -27.33
N THR A 21 18.62 -14.52 -26.75
CA THR A 21 18.83 -15.81 -27.42
C THR A 21 17.62 -16.18 -28.29
N SER A 22 16.38 -15.96 -27.79
CA SER A 22 15.14 -16.18 -28.54
C SER A 22 15.01 -15.27 -29.77
N ILE A 23 15.47 -14.02 -29.69
CA ILE A 23 15.51 -13.08 -30.83
C ILE A 23 16.50 -13.55 -31.89
N ILE A 24 17.69 -14.04 -31.49
CA ILE A 24 18.69 -14.59 -32.42
C ILE A 24 18.15 -15.85 -33.13
N VAL A 25 17.55 -16.78 -32.37
CA VAL A 25 16.93 -18.00 -32.91
C VAL A 25 15.74 -17.67 -33.82
N GLY A 26 14.94 -16.66 -33.47
CA GLY A 26 13.84 -16.15 -34.32
C GLY A 26 14.34 -15.56 -35.64
N TRP A 27 15.33 -14.68 -35.58
CA TRP A 27 15.97 -14.07 -36.75
C TRP A 27 16.63 -15.10 -37.67
N SER A 28 17.27 -16.13 -37.10
CA SER A 28 17.83 -17.25 -37.88
C SER A 28 16.76 -17.99 -38.69
N LYS A 29 15.62 -18.27 -38.07
CA LYS A 29 14.47 -18.94 -38.72
C LYS A 29 13.84 -18.05 -39.79
N GLU A 30 13.60 -16.78 -39.48
CA GLU A 30 13.06 -15.79 -40.43
C GLU A 30 13.95 -15.62 -41.67
N LYS A 31 15.28 -15.75 -41.50
CA LYS A 31 16.26 -15.64 -42.58
C LYS A 31 16.59 -16.95 -43.30
N ASN A 32 15.92 -18.07 -42.97
CA ASN A 32 16.21 -19.40 -43.54
C ASN A 32 17.71 -19.75 -43.51
N ILE A 33 18.40 -19.38 -42.44
CA ILE A 33 19.83 -19.64 -42.29
C ILE A 33 20.00 -21.12 -41.89
N ASN A 34 20.09 -22.00 -42.89
CA ASN A 34 20.45 -23.41 -42.75
C ASN A 34 21.94 -23.58 -42.37
N LYS A 35 22.35 -23.00 -41.24
CA LYS A 35 23.67 -23.17 -40.64
C LYS A 35 23.52 -23.69 -39.23
N SER A 36 24.38 -24.64 -38.88
CA SER A 36 24.53 -25.11 -37.51
C SER A 36 24.86 -23.92 -36.60
N PHE A 37 24.14 -23.80 -35.49
CA PHE A 37 24.55 -22.94 -34.39
C PHE A 37 25.53 -23.72 -33.51
N ALA A 38 26.52 -23.00 -32.99
CA ALA A 38 27.32 -23.46 -31.87
C ALA A 38 27.10 -22.46 -30.74
N ASP A 39 26.40 -22.90 -29.69
CA ASP A 39 26.16 -22.10 -28.51
C ASP A 39 27.35 -22.24 -27.55
N GLY A 40 28.00 -21.12 -27.24
CA GLY A 40 29.08 -21.03 -26.26
C GLY A 40 28.61 -20.27 -25.02
N PHE A 41 28.52 -20.95 -23.89
CA PHE A 41 28.29 -20.29 -22.60
C PHE A 41 29.62 -19.91 -21.95
N PHE A 42 29.76 -18.65 -21.52
CA PHE A 42 30.86 -18.27 -20.64
C PHE A 42 30.44 -18.36 -19.17
N LEU A 43 31.10 -19.29 -18.47
CA LEU A 43 31.14 -19.34 -17.01
C LEU A 43 32.39 -18.61 -16.50
N LEU A 44 32.37 -18.21 -15.22
CA LEU A 44 33.53 -17.64 -14.53
C LEU A 44 34.78 -18.53 -14.61
N ASP A 45 34.58 -19.86 -14.62
CA ASP A 45 35.65 -20.86 -14.70
C ASP A 45 36.16 -21.13 -16.13
N THR A 46 35.72 -20.36 -17.15
CA THR A 46 36.12 -20.63 -18.54
C THR A 46 37.60 -20.28 -18.74
N THR A 47 38.39 -21.25 -19.19
CA THR A 47 39.82 -21.09 -19.45
C THR A 47 40.11 -20.92 -20.94
N VAL A 48 41.29 -20.38 -21.25
CA VAL A 48 41.82 -20.31 -22.63
C VAL A 48 41.90 -21.69 -23.28
N GLN A 49 42.17 -22.73 -22.49
CA GLN A 49 42.22 -24.10 -22.97
C GLN A 49 40.83 -24.60 -23.36
N SER A 50 39.81 -24.48 -22.49
CA SER A 50 38.44 -24.93 -22.82
C SER A 50 37.80 -24.15 -23.97
N LEU A 51 38.28 -22.94 -24.25
CA LEU A 51 37.92 -22.13 -25.42
C LEU A 51 38.50 -22.61 -26.74
N THR A 52 39.58 -23.39 -26.71
CA THR A 52 40.34 -23.78 -27.91
C THR A 52 40.25 -25.28 -28.17
N LEU A 53 40.22 -26.09 -27.12
CA LEU A 53 40.08 -27.53 -27.14
C LEU A 53 39.09 -28.03 -26.08
N GLN A 54 38.42 -29.15 -26.37
CA GLN A 54 37.65 -29.91 -25.40
C GLN A 54 38.23 -31.33 -25.29
N PRO A 55 38.68 -31.79 -24.11
CA PRO A 55 39.06 -33.18 -23.92
C PRO A 55 37.82 -34.07 -23.90
N SER A 56 37.71 -34.97 -24.87
CA SER A 56 36.76 -36.10 -24.86
C SER A 56 37.50 -37.39 -24.49
N VAL A 57 36.76 -38.42 -24.07
CA VAL A 57 37.31 -39.77 -23.86
C VAL A 57 36.62 -40.71 -24.83
N THR A 58 37.40 -41.26 -25.76
CA THR A 58 36.93 -42.24 -26.76
C THR A 58 37.75 -43.51 -26.63
N ASP A 59 37.08 -44.67 -26.52
CA ASP A 59 37.70 -46.00 -26.41
C ASP A 59 38.80 -46.12 -25.32
N GLY A 60 38.65 -45.35 -24.22
CA GLY A 60 39.58 -45.32 -23.09
C GLY A 60 40.76 -44.34 -23.25
N HIS A 61 40.89 -43.68 -24.40
CA HIS A 61 41.93 -42.68 -24.66
C HIS A 61 41.38 -41.25 -24.56
N ILE A 62 42.20 -40.31 -24.08
CA ILE A 62 41.86 -38.88 -24.07
C ILE A 62 42.14 -38.28 -25.45
N THR A 63 41.09 -37.85 -26.13
CA THR A 63 41.14 -37.20 -27.44
C THR A 63 40.82 -35.71 -27.29
N TYR A 64 41.68 -34.84 -27.81
CA TYR A 64 41.43 -33.41 -27.80
C TYR A 64 40.67 -32.99 -29.07
N GLU A 65 39.41 -32.62 -28.91
CA GLU A 65 38.58 -32.08 -29.99
C GLU A 65 38.67 -30.56 -30.09
N ASP A 66 38.45 -30.04 -31.31
CA ASP A 66 38.21 -28.61 -31.53
C ASP A 66 37.00 -28.13 -30.67
N SER A 67 37.15 -26.97 -30.02
CA SER A 67 36.05 -26.33 -29.28
C SER A 67 34.90 -25.85 -30.19
N PRO A 68 33.73 -25.49 -29.64
CA PRO A 68 32.63 -24.87 -30.40
C PRO A 68 33.05 -23.61 -31.18
N LEU A 69 33.99 -22.82 -30.64
CA LEU A 69 34.60 -21.67 -31.32
C LEU A 69 35.40 -22.12 -32.55
N VAL A 70 36.33 -23.07 -32.40
CA VAL A 70 37.20 -23.53 -33.50
C VAL A 70 36.39 -24.26 -34.57
N LYS A 71 35.43 -25.10 -34.18
CA LYS A 71 34.45 -25.75 -35.09
C LYS A 71 33.66 -24.71 -35.89
N SER A 72 33.21 -23.62 -35.26
CA SER A 72 32.46 -22.55 -35.94
C SER A 72 33.30 -21.75 -36.93
N VAL A 73 34.55 -21.44 -36.56
CA VAL A 73 35.51 -20.71 -37.42
C VAL A 73 35.84 -21.50 -38.68
N LYS A 74 36.03 -22.82 -38.56
CA LYS A 74 36.29 -23.72 -39.69
C LYS A 74 35.09 -23.86 -40.63
N LEU A 75 33.88 -23.99 -40.08
CA LEU A 75 32.67 -24.34 -40.83
C LEU A 75 31.80 -23.13 -41.25
N GLY A 76 32.21 -21.90 -40.92
CA GLY A 76 31.46 -20.70 -41.30
C GLY A 76 30.11 -20.54 -40.59
N HIS A 77 30.00 -21.11 -39.39
CA HIS A 77 28.82 -21.04 -38.55
C HIS A 77 28.64 -19.66 -37.91
N ILE A 78 27.48 -19.47 -37.28
CA ILE A 78 27.26 -18.36 -36.35
C ILE A 78 27.59 -18.85 -34.95
N LEU A 79 28.63 -18.29 -34.35
CA LEU A 79 28.95 -18.50 -32.93
C LEU A 79 28.10 -17.52 -32.10
N VAL A 80 27.27 -18.06 -31.21
CA VAL A 80 26.55 -17.27 -30.20
C VAL A 80 27.26 -17.46 -28.87
N ILE A 81 27.63 -16.34 -28.26
CA ILE A 81 28.22 -16.29 -26.92
C ILE A 81 27.20 -15.67 -25.97
N ASP A 82 26.83 -16.39 -24.90
CA ASP A 82 25.99 -15.84 -23.82
C ASP A 82 26.80 -15.49 -22.55
N GLU A 83 26.28 -14.50 -21.82
CA GLU A 83 26.84 -13.92 -20.58
C GLU A 83 28.34 -13.56 -20.63
N ALA A 84 28.80 -12.91 -21.70
CA ALA A 84 30.21 -12.54 -21.85
C ALA A 84 30.76 -11.58 -20.77
N ASP A 85 29.89 -10.87 -20.05
CA ASP A 85 30.23 -10.10 -18.84
C ASP A 85 30.76 -10.98 -17.68
N LYS A 86 30.55 -12.30 -17.73
CA LYS A 86 31.06 -13.27 -16.73
C LYS A 86 32.43 -13.84 -17.07
N ALA A 87 32.92 -13.65 -18.29
CA ALA A 87 34.19 -14.20 -18.72
C ALA A 87 35.38 -13.52 -18.02
N PRO A 88 36.42 -14.26 -17.60
CA PRO A 88 37.66 -13.67 -17.09
C PRO A 88 38.34 -12.74 -18.10
N THR A 89 39.06 -11.72 -17.63
CA THR A 89 39.75 -10.74 -18.50
C THR A 89 40.73 -11.41 -19.48
N ASN A 90 41.38 -12.50 -19.07
CA ASN A 90 42.29 -13.28 -19.93
C ASN A 90 41.56 -13.93 -21.12
N VAL A 91 40.27 -14.25 -20.97
CA VAL A 91 39.41 -14.74 -22.04
C VAL A 91 38.98 -13.59 -22.95
N THR A 92 38.52 -12.47 -22.40
CA THR A 92 38.04 -11.34 -23.22
C THR A 92 39.16 -10.72 -24.06
N CYS A 93 40.40 -10.68 -23.55
CA CYS A 93 41.59 -10.28 -24.31
C CYS A 93 41.91 -11.19 -25.51
N ILE A 94 41.62 -12.49 -25.43
CA ILE A 94 41.87 -13.44 -26.54
C ILE A 94 40.73 -13.42 -27.56
N LEU A 95 39.50 -13.13 -27.12
CA LEU A 95 38.42 -12.76 -28.03
C LEU A 95 38.70 -11.42 -28.73
N LYS A 96 39.37 -10.46 -28.05
CA LYS A 96 39.78 -9.19 -28.66
C LYS A 96 40.65 -9.42 -29.89
N THR A 97 41.74 -10.19 -29.76
CA THR A 97 42.67 -10.42 -30.88
C THR A 97 41.98 -11.10 -32.07
N LEU A 98 41.16 -12.13 -31.84
CA LEU A 98 40.39 -12.78 -32.90
C LEU A 98 39.45 -11.81 -33.65
N VAL A 99 38.84 -10.87 -32.93
CA VAL A 99 37.84 -9.91 -33.47
C VAL A 99 38.50 -8.69 -34.13
N GLU A 100 39.63 -8.23 -33.59
CA GLU A 100 40.33 -7.00 -34.00
C GLU A 100 41.38 -7.25 -35.09
N SER A 101 42.31 -8.19 -34.87
CA SER A 101 43.37 -8.50 -35.85
C SER A 101 43.00 -9.62 -36.80
N GLY A 102 41.97 -10.41 -36.46
CA GLY A 102 41.61 -11.61 -37.22
C GLY A 102 42.59 -12.78 -37.02
N GLU A 103 43.45 -12.72 -36.00
CA GLU A 103 44.41 -13.78 -35.69
C GLU A 103 44.35 -14.21 -34.21
N MET A 104 44.39 -15.52 -33.96
CA MET A 104 44.32 -16.08 -32.60
C MET A 104 45.16 -17.36 -32.50
N VAL A 105 45.90 -17.55 -31.42
CA VAL A 105 46.69 -18.76 -31.16
C VAL A 105 45.87 -19.74 -30.31
N LEU A 106 45.87 -21.02 -30.68
CA LEU A 106 45.21 -22.12 -29.98
C LEU A 106 46.18 -22.80 -29.00
N SER A 107 45.65 -23.48 -27.98
CA SER A 107 46.46 -24.11 -26.92
C SER A 107 47.30 -25.33 -27.37
N ASP A 108 47.04 -25.84 -28.58
CA ASP A 108 47.85 -26.85 -29.28
C ASP A 108 48.93 -26.26 -30.21
N GLY A 109 49.06 -24.93 -30.26
CA GLY A 109 49.99 -24.23 -31.15
C GLY A 109 49.48 -23.99 -32.57
N ARG A 110 48.27 -24.43 -32.93
CA ARG A 110 47.61 -24.02 -34.18
C ARG A 110 47.22 -22.54 -34.13
N ARG A 111 47.07 -21.88 -35.29
CA ARG A 111 46.74 -20.44 -35.38
C ARG A 111 45.55 -20.18 -36.31
N LEU A 112 44.53 -19.49 -35.80
CA LEU A 112 43.44 -18.94 -36.62
C LEU A 112 43.94 -17.70 -37.36
N VAL A 113 43.60 -17.55 -38.65
CA VAL A 113 44.02 -16.41 -39.49
C VAL A 113 42.90 -15.98 -40.45
N ALA A 114 42.54 -14.69 -40.48
CA ALA A 114 41.45 -14.15 -41.28
C ALA A 114 41.75 -13.97 -42.78
N ASN A 115 43.02 -13.81 -43.15
CA ASN A 115 43.45 -13.57 -44.53
C ASN A 115 44.21 -14.77 -45.08
N PRO A 116 43.73 -15.47 -46.13
CA PRO A 116 44.45 -16.61 -46.72
C PRO A 116 45.82 -16.23 -47.30
N ALA A 117 46.10 -14.94 -47.59
CA ALA A 117 47.43 -14.50 -48.02
C ALA A 117 48.49 -14.52 -46.89
N ASN A 118 48.10 -14.67 -45.62
CA ASN A 118 49.04 -14.77 -44.47
C ASN A 118 49.48 -16.22 -44.19
N VAL A 119 49.15 -17.17 -45.08
CA VAL A 119 49.30 -18.63 -44.87
C VAL A 119 50.59 -19.20 -45.49
N ASP A 120 51.16 -18.55 -46.50
CA ASP A 120 52.31 -19.08 -47.26
C ASP A 120 53.47 -19.52 -46.35
N GLY A 121 53.81 -20.81 -46.44
CA GLY A 121 54.92 -21.43 -45.70
C GLY A 121 54.66 -21.73 -44.21
N ARG A 122 53.43 -21.59 -43.69
CA ARG A 122 53.12 -21.84 -42.27
C ARG A 122 52.28 -23.10 -42.05
N GLU A 123 52.90 -24.12 -41.48
CA GLU A 123 52.19 -25.27 -40.93
C GLU A 123 51.29 -24.86 -39.73
N ASN A 124 50.30 -25.70 -39.40
CA ASN A 124 49.37 -25.51 -38.28
C ASN A 124 48.46 -24.25 -38.35
N VAL A 125 48.22 -23.67 -39.52
CA VAL A 125 47.28 -22.55 -39.72
C VAL A 125 45.86 -23.02 -40.07
N ILE A 126 44.85 -22.34 -39.53
CA ILE A 126 43.43 -22.51 -39.82
C ILE A 126 42.88 -21.19 -40.38
N VAL A 127 42.42 -21.18 -41.62
CA VAL A 127 41.80 -19.99 -42.23
C VAL A 127 40.39 -19.80 -41.69
N ILE A 128 40.04 -18.56 -41.28
CA ILE A 128 38.69 -18.22 -40.84
C ILE A 128 37.76 -18.22 -42.06
N HIS A 129 36.71 -19.04 -42.04
CA HIS A 129 35.74 -19.12 -43.13
C HIS A 129 35.06 -17.75 -43.36
N PRO A 130 34.96 -17.23 -44.60
CA PRO A 130 34.50 -15.85 -44.88
C PRO A 130 33.10 -15.53 -44.37
N ASP A 131 32.31 -16.59 -44.17
CA ASP A 131 30.92 -16.58 -43.73
C ASP A 131 30.73 -16.75 -42.22
N PHE A 132 31.82 -16.95 -41.45
CA PHE A 132 31.81 -16.96 -39.99
C PHE A 132 31.28 -15.64 -39.43
N ARG A 133 30.39 -15.71 -38.44
CA ARG A 133 29.87 -14.54 -37.71
C ARG A 133 29.88 -14.83 -36.22
N MET A 134 30.21 -13.82 -35.43
CA MET A 134 30.21 -13.88 -33.98
C MET A 134 29.14 -12.91 -33.45
N ILE A 135 28.25 -13.43 -32.61
CA ILE A 135 27.24 -12.66 -31.89
C ILE A 135 27.51 -12.83 -30.40
N VAL A 136 27.75 -11.71 -29.71
CA VAL A 136 27.96 -11.70 -28.27
C VAL A 136 26.72 -11.14 -27.57
N LEU A 137 26.32 -11.78 -26.47
CA LEU A 137 25.34 -11.29 -25.53
C LEU A 137 26.06 -10.90 -24.23
N ALA A 138 25.85 -9.67 -23.79
CA ALA A 138 26.37 -9.16 -22.53
C ALA A 138 25.28 -8.42 -21.75
N ASN A 139 25.41 -8.38 -20.44
CA ASN A 139 24.63 -7.53 -19.54
C ASN A 139 25.39 -6.23 -19.25
N ARG A 140 24.71 -5.21 -18.72
CA ARG A 140 25.35 -3.97 -18.27
C ARG A 140 26.06 -4.23 -16.93
N PRO A 141 27.32 -3.81 -16.75
CA PRO A 141 27.99 -3.94 -15.45
C PRO A 141 27.27 -3.09 -14.38
N GLY A 142 27.10 -3.68 -13.20
CA GLY A 142 26.44 -3.05 -12.05
C GLY A 142 25.53 -4.02 -11.29
N PHE A 143 25.38 -3.81 -9.98
CA PHE A 143 24.56 -4.65 -9.12
C PHE A 143 23.09 -4.73 -9.62
N PRO A 144 22.42 -5.91 -9.58
CA PRO A 144 22.88 -7.20 -9.06
C PRO A 144 23.75 -8.02 -10.03
N PHE A 145 24.04 -7.52 -11.23
CA PHE A 145 24.82 -8.23 -12.25
C PHE A 145 26.32 -7.99 -12.07
N LEU A 146 26.88 -8.69 -11.07
CA LEU A 146 28.33 -8.81 -10.86
C LEU A 146 28.99 -9.41 -12.11
N GLY A 147 29.83 -8.62 -12.78
CA GLY A 147 30.49 -8.97 -14.03
C GLY A 147 31.54 -7.93 -14.41
N ASN A 148 32.48 -8.32 -15.27
CA ASN A 148 33.54 -7.45 -15.77
C ASN A 148 32.97 -6.40 -16.74
N ASP A 149 33.63 -5.23 -16.87
CA ASP A 149 33.24 -4.24 -17.89
C ASP A 149 33.71 -4.66 -19.29
N PHE A 150 33.00 -5.65 -19.84
CA PHE A 150 33.12 -6.09 -21.23
C PHE A 150 32.83 -4.94 -22.22
N PHE A 151 31.97 -3.99 -21.85
CA PHE A 151 31.59 -2.90 -22.76
C PHE A 151 32.69 -1.83 -22.86
N GLY A 152 33.30 -1.42 -21.75
CA GLY A 152 34.44 -0.51 -21.74
C GLY A 152 35.71 -1.07 -22.38
N THR A 153 35.83 -2.40 -22.50
CA THR A 153 37.02 -3.08 -23.07
C THR A 153 36.87 -3.56 -24.52
N LEU A 154 35.65 -3.78 -25.00
CA LEU A 154 35.35 -4.34 -26.34
C LEU A 154 34.20 -3.66 -27.10
N GLY A 155 33.50 -2.68 -26.52
CA GLY A 155 32.28 -2.10 -27.10
C GLY A 155 32.48 -1.30 -28.40
N ASP A 156 33.71 -0.92 -28.71
CA ASP A 156 34.13 -0.21 -29.93
C ASP A 156 34.23 -1.13 -31.17
N ILE A 157 34.62 -2.39 -30.97
CA ILE A 157 34.90 -3.34 -32.07
C ILE A 157 33.62 -3.98 -32.64
N PHE A 158 32.53 -4.00 -31.86
CA PHE A 158 31.27 -4.66 -32.24
C PHE A 158 30.14 -3.67 -32.61
N SER A 159 29.25 -4.06 -33.53
CA SER A 159 27.99 -3.34 -33.74
C SER A 159 27.04 -3.53 -32.55
N CYS A 160 26.93 -2.53 -31.69
CA CYS A 160 26.18 -2.58 -30.44
C CYS A 160 24.67 -2.33 -30.59
N HIS A 161 23.85 -3.20 -30.01
CA HIS A 161 22.38 -3.12 -30.09
C HIS A 161 21.70 -3.36 -28.73
N ALA A 162 21.23 -2.27 -28.11
CA ALA A 162 20.46 -2.30 -26.87
C ALA A 162 19.07 -2.93 -27.04
N VAL A 163 18.72 -3.90 -26.18
CA VAL A 163 17.39 -4.53 -26.13
C VAL A 163 16.68 -4.18 -24.81
N ASP A 164 15.83 -3.16 -24.86
CA ASP A 164 14.99 -2.73 -23.72
C ASP A 164 13.74 -3.59 -23.55
N ASN A 165 13.13 -3.52 -22.35
CA ASN A 165 11.95 -4.30 -22.00
C ASN A 165 10.79 -4.10 -23.00
N PRO A 166 9.99 -5.13 -23.31
CA PRO A 166 8.87 -5.01 -24.23
C PRO A 166 7.89 -3.94 -23.77
N LYS A 167 7.33 -3.16 -24.70
CA LYS A 167 6.25 -2.20 -24.39
C LYS A 167 5.04 -2.98 -23.84
N PRO A 168 4.22 -2.42 -22.93
CA PRO A 168 3.12 -3.15 -22.29
C PRO A 168 2.18 -3.88 -23.27
N GLN A 169 1.83 -3.26 -24.40
CA GLN A 169 1.01 -3.89 -25.46
C GLN A 169 1.70 -5.10 -26.11
N SER A 170 3.02 -5.05 -26.29
CA SER A 170 3.83 -6.13 -26.86
C SER A 170 4.10 -7.24 -25.85
N GLU A 171 4.29 -6.91 -24.57
CA GLU A 171 4.41 -7.90 -23.49
C GLU A 171 3.08 -8.64 -23.31
N LEU A 172 1.96 -7.92 -23.25
CA LEU A 172 0.61 -8.50 -23.19
C LEU A 172 0.31 -9.44 -24.38
N ALA A 173 0.63 -9.02 -25.60
CA ALA A 173 0.49 -9.86 -26.79
C ALA A 173 1.37 -11.13 -26.75
N MET A 174 2.56 -11.06 -26.13
CA MET A 174 3.43 -12.21 -25.91
C MET A 174 2.89 -13.15 -24.83
N LEU A 175 2.37 -12.63 -23.72
CA LEU A 175 1.83 -13.45 -22.63
C LEU A 175 0.58 -14.24 -23.07
N ARG A 176 -0.30 -13.65 -23.90
CA ARG A 176 -1.43 -14.36 -24.53
C ARG A 176 -1.01 -15.60 -25.33
N GLN A 177 0.20 -15.63 -25.90
CA GLN A 177 0.73 -16.80 -26.62
C GLN A 177 1.27 -17.89 -25.68
N TYR A 178 1.62 -17.53 -24.44
CA TYR A 178 2.10 -18.48 -23.42
C TYR A 178 1.00 -19.01 -22.49
N GLY A 179 -0.12 -18.30 -22.38
CA GLY A 179 -1.29 -18.71 -21.60
C GLY A 179 -2.60 -18.24 -22.24
N PRO A 180 -3.08 -18.91 -23.31
CA PRO A 180 -4.31 -18.54 -24.01
C PRO A 180 -5.58 -18.69 -23.16
N ASP A 181 -5.59 -19.60 -22.17
CA ASP A 181 -6.74 -19.82 -21.27
C ASP A 181 -6.67 -18.96 -20.00
N VAL A 182 -5.57 -18.20 -19.80
CA VAL A 182 -5.40 -17.30 -18.67
C VAL A 182 -6.20 -16.02 -18.92
N PRO A 183 -7.13 -15.62 -18.02
CA PRO A 183 -7.97 -14.44 -18.22
C PRO A 183 -7.18 -13.16 -18.53
N GLU A 184 -7.53 -12.50 -19.64
CA GLU A 184 -6.91 -11.24 -20.10
C GLU A 184 -6.74 -10.17 -19.00
N PRO A 185 -7.70 -9.93 -18.06
CA PRO A 185 -7.48 -8.97 -16.96
C PRO A 185 -6.33 -9.35 -16.03
N ILE A 186 -6.03 -10.64 -15.84
CA ILE A 186 -4.88 -11.11 -15.03
C ILE A 186 -3.57 -10.82 -15.77
N LEU A 187 -3.53 -11.02 -17.09
CA LEU A 187 -2.37 -10.67 -17.91
C LEU A 187 -2.09 -9.15 -17.86
N GLN A 188 -3.14 -8.33 -17.92
CA GLN A 188 -3.01 -6.87 -17.80
C GLN A 188 -2.51 -6.44 -16.41
N LYS A 189 -3.03 -7.02 -15.32
CA LYS A 189 -2.53 -6.77 -13.96
C LYS A 189 -1.05 -7.13 -13.81
N LEU A 190 -0.63 -8.29 -14.35
CA LEU A 190 0.77 -8.73 -14.31
C LEU A 190 1.70 -7.78 -15.07
N VAL A 191 1.33 -7.37 -16.29
CA VAL A 191 2.13 -6.40 -17.07
C VAL A 191 2.21 -5.04 -16.37
N ALA A 192 1.12 -4.58 -15.75
CA ALA A 192 1.11 -3.32 -15.00
C ALA A 192 2.00 -3.38 -13.74
N ALA A 193 1.86 -4.42 -12.92
CA ALA A 193 2.62 -4.59 -11.69
C ALA A 193 4.12 -4.78 -11.95
N PHE A 194 4.50 -5.69 -12.84
CA PHE A 194 5.92 -5.88 -13.18
C PHE A 194 6.49 -4.67 -13.95
N GLY A 195 5.66 -3.91 -14.66
CA GLY A 195 6.05 -2.61 -15.22
C GLY A 195 6.45 -1.59 -14.15
N GLU A 196 5.67 -1.46 -13.08
CA GLU A 196 5.97 -0.55 -11.96
C GLU A 196 7.17 -1.03 -11.13
N LEU A 197 7.25 -2.32 -10.82
CA LEU A 197 8.42 -2.92 -10.15
C LEU A 197 9.73 -2.69 -10.94
N ARG A 198 9.71 -2.82 -12.27
CA ARG A 198 10.87 -2.49 -13.11
C ARG A 198 11.25 -1.02 -13.03
N SER A 199 10.27 -0.11 -12.93
CA SER A 199 10.51 1.33 -12.73
C SER A 199 11.12 1.62 -11.37
N LEU A 200 10.65 0.99 -10.28
CA LEU A 200 11.27 1.10 -8.96
C LEU A 200 12.73 0.60 -8.96
N ALA A 201 13.03 -0.44 -9.74
CA ALA A 201 14.39 -0.93 -9.93
C ALA A 201 15.26 -0.01 -10.79
N ASP A 202 14.70 0.64 -11.83
CA ASP A 202 15.40 1.66 -12.61
C ASP A 202 15.60 2.99 -11.83
N GLN A 203 14.85 3.20 -10.74
CA GLN A 203 15.02 4.30 -9.78
C GLN A 203 15.95 3.94 -8.60
N GLY A 204 16.38 2.68 -8.47
CA GLY A 204 17.21 2.20 -7.36
C GLY A 204 16.49 2.02 -6.02
N ILE A 205 15.15 2.04 -6.00
CA ILE A 205 14.32 1.81 -4.80
C ILE A 205 14.30 0.33 -4.43
N ILE A 206 14.32 -0.55 -5.43
CA ILE A 206 14.47 -2.00 -5.22
C ILE A 206 15.71 -2.52 -5.94
N ASN A 207 16.40 -3.46 -5.29
CA ASN A 207 17.67 -4.01 -5.78
C ASN A 207 17.49 -5.02 -6.93
N TYR A 208 16.37 -5.74 -6.99
CA TYR A 208 16.14 -6.78 -7.98
C TYR A 208 15.25 -6.30 -9.15
N PRO A 209 15.73 -6.34 -10.40
CA PRO A 209 14.97 -5.86 -11.55
C PRO A 209 14.17 -6.98 -12.23
N TYR A 210 12.96 -7.27 -11.71
CA TYR A 210 12.12 -8.38 -12.18
C TYR A 210 11.88 -8.38 -13.70
N SER A 211 12.15 -9.52 -14.33
CA SER A 211 12.24 -9.69 -15.78
C SER A 211 10.92 -10.17 -16.41
N THR A 212 10.83 -10.12 -17.74
CA THR A 212 9.71 -10.74 -18.47
C THR A 212 9.69 -12.26 -18.32
N ARG A 213 10.83 -12.91 -17.99
CA ARG A 213 10.88 -14.36 -17.77
C ARG A 213 10.08 -14.79 -16.55
N GLU A 214 10.12 -14.05 -15.43
CA GLU A 214 9.27 -14.35 -14.28
C GLU A 214 7.79 -14.27 -14.64
N VAL A 215 7.36 -13.22 -15.36
CA VAL A 215 5.96 -13.06 -15.80
C VAL A 215 5.53 -14.19 -16.74
N VAL A 216 6.39 -14.57 -17.70
CA VAL A 216 6.15 -15.72 -18.59
C VAL A 216 6.06 -17.04 -17.79
N ASN A 217 6.87 -17.22 -16.75
CA ASN A 217 6.80 -18.40 -15.89
C ASN A 217 5.49 -18.43 -15.07
N ILE A 218 5.07 -17.31 -14.49
CA ILE A 218 3.78 -17.18 -13.78
C ILE A 218 2.61 -17.52 -14.72
N VAL A 219 2.60 -16.97 -15.94
CA VAL A 219 1.52 -17.23 -16.93
C VAL A 219 1.53 -18.68 -17.40
N LYS A 220 2.70 -19.28 -17.66
CA LYS A 220 2.81 -20.72 -17.98
C LYS A 220 2.36 -21.63 -16.83
N HIS A 221 2.60 -21.22 -15.59
CA HIS A 221 2.17 -21.95 -14.41
C HIS A 221 0.65 -21.90 -14.26
N LEU A 222 0.04 -20.72 -14.37
CA LEU A 222 -1.43 -20.56 -14.36
C LEU A 222 -2.12 -21.32 -15.50
N GLN A 223 -1.54 -21.31 -16.71
CA GLN A 223 -2.00 -22.08 -17.86
C GLN A 223 -1.97 -23.60 -17.62
N LYS A 224 -1.06 -24.09 -16.76
CA LYS A 224 -0.94 -25.51 -16.41
C LYS A 224 -1.75 -25.89 -15.15
N PHE A 225 -1.92 -24.95 -14.23
CA PHE A 225 -2.51 -25.13 -12.91
C PHE A 225 -3.52 -24.00 -12.58
N PRO A 226 -4.68 -23.95 -13.28
CA PRO A 226 -5.63 -22.84 -13.15
C PRO A 226 -6.26 -22.70 -11.75
N ASN A 227 -6.18 -23.74 -10.91
CA ASN A 227 -6.80 -23.76 -9.58
C ASN A 227 -5.90 -23.20 -8.45
N GLU A 228 -4.59 -23.03 -8.69
CA GLU A 228 -3.62 -22.69 -7.63
C GLU A 228 -3.71 -21.22 -7.18
N GLY A 229 -4.23 -20.34 -8.06
CA GLY A 229 -4.47 -18.93 -7.78
C GLY A 229 -3.26 -18.02 -8.03
N LEU A 230 -3.53 -16.86 -8.61
CA LEU A 230 -2.53 -15.83 -8.93
C LEU A 230 -1.67 -15.45 -7.70
N ALA A 231 -2.29 -15.25 -6.53
CA ALA A 231 -1.60 -14.80 -5.33
C ALA A 231 -0.55 -15.81 -4.83
N ASN A 232 -0.84 -17.11 -4.90
CA ASN A 232 0.12 -18.16 -4.52
C ASN A 232 1.28 -18.23 -5.52
N VAL A 233 0.99 -18.32 -6.82
CA VAL A 233 2.01 -18.43 -7.88
C VAL A 233 2.94 -17.20 -7.88
N VAL A 234 2.39 -16.01 -7.62
CA VAL A 234 3.16 -14.76 -7.51
C VAL A 234 3.97 -14.71 -6.22
N ARG A 235 3.43 -15.16 -5.06
CA ARG A 235 4.18 -15.27 -3.80
C ARG A 235 5.43 -16.15 -3.97
N ASN A 236 5.27 -17.32 -4.59
CA ASN A 236 6.36 -18.29 -4.81
C ASN A 236 7.55 -17.72 -5.62
N VAL A 237 7.35 -16.62 -6.37
CA VAL A 237 8.43 -15.90 -7.09
C VAL A 237 9.14 -14.88 -6.18
N PHE A 238 8.40 -14.19 -5.31
CA PHE A 238 8.94 -13.16 -4.41
C PHE A 238 9.43 -13.69 -3.05
N ASP A 239 9.20 -14.96 -2.72
CA ASP A 239 9.64 -15.55 -1.44
C ASP A 239 11.18 -15.55 -1.28
N PHE A 240 11.96 -15.46 -2.37
CA PHE A 240 13.42 -15.25 -2.32
C PHE A 240 13.81 -13.87 -1.74
N ASP A 241 12.99 -12.84 -1.94
CA ASP A 241 13.21 -11.48 -1.44
C ASP A 241 12.63 -11.28 -0.02
N SER A 242 11.94 -12.29 0.52
CA SER A 242 11.21 -12.21 1.81
C SER A 242 12.10 -11.91 3.03
N TYR A 243 13.41 -12.08 2.91
CA TYR A 243 14.39 -11.77 3.96
C TYR A 243 14.56 -10.27 4.24
N ASN A 244 14.14 -9.38 3.32
CA ASN A 244 14.12 -7.94 3.55
C ASN A 244 12.67 -7.45 3.72
N ASN A 245 12.30 -7.04 4.95
CA ASN A 245 10.95 -6.57 5.26
C ASN A 245 10.58 -5.27 4.52
N GLU A 246 11.50 -4.32 4.35
CA GLU A 246 11.25 -3.05 3.67
C GLU A 246 11.00 -3.27 2.17
N MET A 247 11.79 -4.17 1.56
CA MET A 247 11.57 -4.60 0.18
C MET A 247 10.24 -5.35 0.07
N ARG A 248 9.96 -6.30 0.97
CA ARG A 248 8.72 -7.07 1.03
C ARG A 248 7.49 -6.16 1.11
N ASP A 249 7.49 -5.14 1.96
CA ASP A 249 6.37 -4.19 2.09
C ASP A 249 6.22 -3.31 0.84
N THR A 250 7.34 -2.94 0.19
CA THR A 250 7.35 -2.24 -1.11
C THR A 250 6.79 -3.13 -2.24
N LEU A 251 7.11 -4.42 -2.25
CA LEU A 251 6.56 -5.41 -3.19
C LEU A 251 5.05 -5.60 -2.95
N ILE A 252 4.64 -5.86 -1.71
CA ILE A 252 3.24 -6.11 -1.33
C ILE A 252 2.37 -4.89 -1.66
N SER A 253 2.80 -3.68 -1.30
CA SER A 253 2.07 -2.45 -1.62
C SER A 253 1.95 -2.22 -3.14
N THR A 254 3.01 -2.46 -3.91
CA THR A 254 2.95 -2.39 -5.39
C THR A 254 1.98 -3.43 -5.96
N LEU A 255 2.00 -4.67 -5.44
CA LEU A 255 1.15 -5.77 -5.94
C LEU A 255 -0.32 -5.57 -5.55
N HIS A 256 -0.58 -5.00 -4.36
CA HIS A 256 -1.91 -4.56 -3.92
C HIS A 256 -2.45 -3.39 -4.75
N LYS A 257 -1.60 -2.42 -5.12
CA LYS A 257 -1.96 -1.28 -5.99
C LYS A 257 -2.52 -1.72 -7.34
N HIS A 258 -2.00 -2.81 -7.91
CA HIS A 258 -2.53 -3.44 -9.14
C HIS A 258 -3.57 -4.55 -8.89
N GLY A 259 -4.07 -4.69 -7.65
CA GLY A 259 -5.15 -5.60 -7.30
C GLY A 259 -4.77 -7.08 -7.36
N ILE A 260 -3.53 -7.44 -7.02
CA ILE A 260 -3.07 -8.82 -6.84
C ILE A 260 -3.13 -9.14 -5.33
N PRO A 261 -4.05 -10.00 -4.86
CA PRO A 261 -4.43 -10.09 -3.43
C PRO A 261 -3.48 -10.97 -2.60
N ILE A 262 -2.20 -10.60 -2.53
CA ILE A 262 -1.18 -11.35 -1.76
C ILE A 262 -1.42 -11.19 -0.26
N GLY A 263 -1.48 -12.32 0.45
CA GLY A 263 -1.77 -12.37 1.89
C GLY A 263 -3.26 -12.33 2.25
N ALA A 264 -4.15 -12.13 1.27
CA ALA A 264 -5.59 -12.32 1.47
C ALA A 264 -5.94 -13.81 1.59
N LYS A 265 -6.89 -14.14 2.46
CA LYS A 265 -7.46 -15.50 2.55
C LYS A 265 -8.84 -15.54 1.90
N PRO A 266 -9.28 -16.66 1.30
CA PRO A 266 -10.62 -16.78 0.68
C PRO A 266 -11.79 -16.56 1.66
N THR A 267 -11.51 -16.57 2.96
CA THR A 267 -12.43 -16.30 4.08
C THR A 267 -12.53 -14.83 4.48
N ASN A 268 -11.63 -13.95 4.01
CA ASN A 268 -11.58 -12.53 4.41
C ASN A 268 -12.67 -11.69 3.71
N ILE A 269 -13.93 -12.06 3.89
CA ILE A 269 -15.09 -11.39 3.27
C ILE A 269 -15.73 -10.49 4.34
N GLN A 270 -15.82 -9.20 4.04
CA GLN A 270 -16.24 -8.13 4.96
C GLN A 270 -17.39 -7.30 4.37
N LEU A 271 -18.39 -8.00 3.82
CA LEU A 271 -19.61 -7.38 3.26
C LEU A 271 -20.54 -6.87 4.36
N ALA A 272 -21.33 -5.84 4.05
CA ALA A 272 -22.26 -5.23 4.98
C ALA A 272 -23.42 -6.16 5.38
N LYS A 273 -23.78 -6.13 6.66
CA LYS A 273 -24.85 -6.96 7.25
C LYS A 273 -26.19 -6.68 6.57
N GLU A 274 -26.83 -7.74 6.09
CA GLU A 274 -28.19 -7.70 5.54
C GLU A 274 -29.23 -7.69 6.66
N LEU A 275 -30.17 -6.75 6.57
CA LEU A 275 -31.36 -6.65 7.41
C LEU A 275 -32.61 -6.81 6.54
N PRO A 276 -33.71 -7.41 7.01
CA PRO A 276 -34.97 -7.45 6.27
C PRO A 276 -35.59 -6.05 6.21
N LEU A 277 -36.26 -5.71 5.10
CA LEU A 277 -37.10 -4.52 5.07
C LEU A 277 -38.35 -4.70 5.96
N PRO A 278 -38.84 -3.63 6.63
CA PRO A 278 -40.11 -3.66 7.35
C PRO A 278 -41.30 -4.00 6.46
N ASP A 279 -42.42 -4.39 7.07
CA ASP A 279 -43.67 -4.60 6.35
C ASP A 279 -44.17 -3.32 5.67
N HIS A 280 -44.76 -3.51 4.49
CA HIS A 280 -45.29 -2.44 3.65
C HIS A 280 -46.76 -2.19 3.97
N LYS A 281 -47.12 -0.94 4.19
CA LYS A 281 -48.50 -0.50 4.39
C LYS A 281 -49.02 0.22 3.16
N PHE A 282 -50.01 -0.37 2.49
CA PHE A 282 -50.82 0.29 1.47
C PHE A 282 -51.45 1.60 2.02
N MET A 283 -51.34 2.67 1.25
CA MET A 283 -51.77 4.03 1.59
C MET A 283 -53.07 4.43 0.88
N GLY A 284 -53.33 3.87 -0.31
CA GLY A 284 -54.43 4.25 -1.18
C GLY A 284 -54.03 4.26 -2.65
N TYR A 285 -54.86 4.89 -3.47
CA TYR A 285 -54.66 5.04 -4.91
C TYR A 285 -54.43 6.51 -5.26
N TRP A 286 -53.70 6.77 -6.35
CA TRP A 286 -53.66 8.11 -6.95
C TRP A 286 -54.36 8.10 -8.30
N ARG A 287 -55.22 9.10 -8.54
CA ARG A 287 -55.96 9.25 -9.79
C ARG A 287 -55.65 10.60 -10.45
N ILE A 288 -55.45 10.55 -11.77
CA ILE A 288 -55.45 11.73 -12.63
C ILE A 288 -56.91 11.95 -13.04
N ASN A 289 -57.48 13.12 -12.74
CA ASN A 289 -58.89 13.42 -13.04
C ASN A 289 -59.10 13.60 -14.55
N GLN A 290 -59.41 12.50 -15.25
CA GLN A 290 -59.79 12.52 -16.67
C GLN A 290 -61.30 12.37 -16.91
N SER A 291 -62.06 11.94 -15.88
CA SER A 291 -63.48 11.57 -15.98
C SER A 291 -64.38 12.51 -15.17
N GLY A 292 -64.82 13.61 -15.79
CA GLY A 292 -65.76 14.55 -15.19
C GLY A 292 -65.80 15.89 -15.95
N ASN A 293 -66.99 16.45 -16.14
CA ASN A 293 -67.14 17.71 -16.89
C ASN A 293 -66.61 18.92 -16.11
N ALA A 294 -65.91 19.80 -16.84
CA ALA A 294 -65.77 21.23 -16.52
C ALA A 294 -65.10 21.65 -15.19
N GLN A 295 -64.09 20.92 -14.70
CA GLN A 295 -63.08 21.50 -13.79
C GLN A 295 -61.70 21.56 -14.43
N GLN A 296 -61.38 22.75 -14.96
CA GLN A 296 -60.06 23.31 -15.26
C GLN A 296 -58.92 22.32 -15.63
N LYS A 297 -58.86 21.93 -16.91
CA LYS A 297 -57.57 21.65 -17.55
C LYS A 297 -56.81 22.97 -17.63
N LEU A 298 -55.78 23.14 -16.81
CA LEU A 298 -55.01 24.37 -16.78
C LEU A 298 -53.95 24.35 -17.90
N LEU A 299 -54.09 25.27 -18.84
CA LEU A 299 -53.17 25.46 -19.96
C LEU A 299 -52.03 26.38 -19.54
N CYS A 300 -50.80 25.91 -19.65
CA CYS A 300 -49.58 26.65 -19.36
C CYS A 300 -48.97 27.11 -20.68
N PRO A 301 -49.02 28.42 -21.01
CA PRO A 301 -48.38 28.93 -22.23
C PRO A 301 -46.85 28.82 -22.09
N THR A 302 -46.21 28.50 -23.21
CA THR A 302 -44.76 28.35 -23.30
C THR A 302 -44.22 29.36 -24.30
N GLU A 303 -43.48 30.36 -23.80
CA GLU A 303 -42.74 31.30 -24.65
C GLU A 303 -41.40 30.67 -25.02
N THR A 304 -40.90 30.91 -26.23
CA THR A 304 -39.66 30.31 -26.73
C THR A 304 -38.76 31.40 -27.29
N HIS A 305 -37.50 31.41 -26.84
CA HIS A 305 -36.51 32.39 -27.26
C HIS A 305 -35.19 31.71 -27.68
N GLN A 306 -34.36 32.43 -28.44
CA GLN A 306 -32.99 32.03 -28.73
C GLN A 306 -32.05 32.42 -27.60
N LEU A 307 -31.12 31.53 -27.28
CA LEU A 307 -30.12 31.72 -26.24
C LEU A 307 -29.03 32.70 -26.69
N ASN A 308 -28.72 33.70 -25.87
CA ASN A 308 -27.60 34.60 -26.14
C ASN A 308 -26.32 34.03 -25.49
N ILE A 309 -25.28 33.82 -26.30
CA ILE A 309 -24.03 33.15 -25.90
C ILE A 309 -22.87 34.14 -25.98
N LYS A 310 -22.18 34.38 -24.86
CA LYS A 310 -21.01 35.26 -24.78
C LYS A 310 -19.73 34.45 -24.55
N GLY A 311 -18.72 34.63 -25.40
CA GLY A 311 -17.45 33.89 -25.36
C GLY A 311 -16.89 33.66 -26.76
N PRO A 312 -15.94 32.73 -26.94
CA PRO A 312 -15.29 31.94 -25.89
C PRO A 312 -14.27 32.74 -25.07
N VAL A 313 -14.10 32.36 -23.81
CA VAL A 313 -12.90 32.63 -23.00
C VAL A 313 -12.18 31.31 -22.77
N TYR A 314 -10.88 31.24 -23.02
CA TYR A 314 -10.10 30.00 -22.86
C TYR A 314 -9.44 29.97 -21.48
N LEU A 315 -9.73 28.93 -20.69
CA LEU A 315 -9.04 28.65 -19.43
C LEU A 315 -8.00 27.53 -19.61
N ASN A 316 -6.95 27.56 -18.80
CA ASN A 316 -5.90 26.55 -18.81
C ASN A 316 -6.37 25.24 -18.17
N VAL A 317 -6.43 24.16 -18.94
CA VAL A 317 -6.77 22.80 -18.45
C VAL A 317 -5.50 22.13 -17.93
N GLN A 318 -5.36 22.03 -16.61
CA GLN A 318 -4.18 21.48 -15.95
C GLN A 318 -4.34 19.99 -15.68
N GLY A 319 -3.48 19.16 -16.28
CA GLY A 319 -3.43 17.71 -16.04
C GLY A 319 -2.55 17.34 -14.85
N PHE A 320 -2.99 16.37 -14.04
CA PHE A 320 -2.24 15.84 -12.89
C PHE A 320 -2.24 14.31 -12.87
N PRO A 321 -1.18 13.65 -12.35
CA PRO A 321 -1.18 12.20 -12.17
C PRO A 321 -2.20 11.79 -11.12
N LEU A 322 -2.93 10.71 -11.38
CA LEU A 322 -3.99 10.19 -10.51
C LEU A 322 -3.71 8.72 -10.18
N GLU A 323 -3.36 8.45 -8.93
CA GLU A 323 -3.14 7.09 -8.42
C GLU A 323 -4.49 6.42 -8.15
N ARG A 324 -4.65 5.18 -8.64
CA ARG A 324 -5.78 4.30 -8.34
C ARG A 324 -5.32 3.24 -7.34
N HIS A 325 -6.08 3.06 -6.26
CA HIS A 325 -5.85 2.01 -5.28
C HIS A 325 -7.02 1.03 -5.27
N GLU A 326 -6.73 -0.27 -5.45
CA GLU A 326 -7.74 -1.32 -5.38
C GLU A 326 -8.04 -1.64 -3.90
N ALA A 327 -9.27 -1.43 -3.46
CA ALA A 327 -9.67 -1.61 -2.06
C ALA A 327 -9.68 -3.09 -1.63
N ARG A 328 -9.86 -4.01 -2.60
CA ARG A 328 -10.07 -5.45 -2.37
C ARG A 328 -8.78 -6.26 -2.28
N SER A 329 -7.68 -5.67 -1.83
CA SER A 329 -6.36 -6.32 -1.81
C SER A 329 -6.18 -7.38 -0.71
N LEU A 330 -6.75 -7.14 0.48
CA LEU A 330 -6.60 -7.99 1.68
C LEU A 330 -7.90 -8.63 2.16
N SER A 331 -9.04 -7.97 1.92
CA SER A 331 -10.39 -8.45 2.20
C SER A 331 -11.34 -8.04 1.07
N PHE A 332 -12.45 -8.76 0.94
CA PHE A 332 -13.48 -8.47 -0.06
C PHE A 332 -14.63 -7.66 0.56
N THR A 333 -14.85 -6.46 0.02
CA THR A 333 -15.85 -5.46 0.49
C THR A 333 -16.66 -4.91 -0.70
N GLU A 334 -17.75 -4.19 -0.43
CA GLU A 334 -18.50 -3.47 -1.48
C GLU A 334 -17.71 -2.34 -2.16
N GLU A 335 -16.68 -1.79 -1.50
CA GLU A 335 -15.73 -0.85 -2.11
C GLU A 335 -14.84 -1.60 -3.11
N LEU A 336 -14.63 -1.04 -4.30
CA LEU A 336 -13.84 -1.65 -5.37
C LEU A 336 -12.47 -0.98 -5.49
N ALA A 337 -12.46 0.35 -5.65
CA ALA A 337 -11.24 1.15 -5.78
C ALA A 337 -11.48 2.60 -5.33
N PHE A 338 -10.39 3.29 -4.99
CA PHE A 338 -10.41 4.71 -4.65
C PHE A 338 -9.26 5.49 -5.29
N TRP A 339 -9.43 6.82 -5.34
CA TRP A 339 -8.48 7.81 -5.82
C TRP A 339 -8.52 9.03 -4.89
N THR A 340 -7.45 9.81 -4.83
CA THR A 340 -7.40 11.08 -4.07
C THR A 340 -7.20 12.24 -5.03
N LEU A 341 -8.13 13.22 -5.02
CA LEU A 341 -8.00 14.46 -5.77
C LEU A 341 -7.09 15.46 -5.04
N PRO A 342 -6.22 16.21 -5.74
CA PRO A 342 -5.37 17.23 -5.14
C PRO A 342 -6.19 18.50 -4.81
N LEU A 343 -6.89 18.45 -3.68
CA LEU A 343 -7.63 19.58 -3.10
C LEU A 343 -6.77 20.29 -2.05
N ASN A 344 -6.88 21.62 -1.95
CA ASN A 344 -6.30 22.37 -0.84
C ASN A 344 -7.25 22.34 0.37
N GLU A 345 -6.75 22.60 1.57
CA GLU A 345 -7.54 22.60 2.83
C GLU A 345 -8.74 23.57 2.83
N VAL A 346 -8.72 24.58 1.95
CA VAL A 346 -9.79 25.57 1.78
C VAL A 346 -10.87 25.15 0.78
N ASN A 347 -10.60 24.16 -0.09
CA ASN A 347 -11.55 23.69 -1.09
C ASN A 347 -12.77 23.02 -0.41
N LEU A 348 -13.95 23.36 -0.91
CA LEU A 348 -15.24 22.81 -0.49
C LEU A 348 -15.93 22.22 -1.71
N ILE A 349 -16.21 20.92 -1.72
CA ILE A 349 -16.89 20.25 -2.83
C ILE A 349 -18.38 20.59 -2.79
N SER A 350 -18.97 21.04 -3.91
CA SER A 350 -20.38 21.45 -3.99
C SER A 350 -21.28 20.46 -4.70
N ASP A 351 -20.77 19.79 -5.74
CA ASP A 351 -21.55 18.88 -6.59
C ASP A 351 -20.64 17.84 -7.27
N VAL A 352 -21.23 16.69 -7.58
CA VAL A 352 -20.56 15.54 -8.23
C VAL A 352 -21.49 14.98 -9.31
N ALA A 353 -21.00 14.96 -10.55
CA ALA A 353 -21.76 14.46 -11.69
C ALA A 353 -20.93 13.47 -12.52
N VAL A 354 -21.61 12.55 -13.22
CA VAL A 354 -20.99 11.55 -14.08
C VAL A 354 -21.62 11.62 -15.46
N ALA A 355 -20.78 11.69 -16.51
CA ALA A 355 -21.22 11.45 -17.89
C ALA A 355 -21.01 9.97 -18.24
N GLU A 356 -22.11 9.26 -18.53
CA GLU A 356 -22.03 7.92 -19.11
C GLU A 356 -21.43 7.96 -20.52
N GLY A 357 -20.61 6.97 -20.86
CA GLY A 357 -20.11 6.77 -22.21
C GLY A 357 -20.13 5.31 -22.63
N THR A 358 -20.13 5.07 -23.93
CA THR A 358 -20.12 3.72 -24.53
C THR A 358 -18.88 2.89 -24.18
N THR A 359 -17.76 3.54 -23.86
CA THR A 359 -16.47 2.91 -23.52
C THR A 359 -15.81 3.48 -22.27
N GLU A 360 -16.15 4.72 -21.89
CA GLU A 360 -15.46 5.51 -20.87
C GLU A 360 -16.46 6.44 -20.16
N ASN A 361 -16.46 6.39 -18.83
CA ASN A 361 -17.27 7.26 -17.97
C ASN A 361 -16.41 8.40 -17.42
N MET A 362 -16.89 9.63 -17.56
CA MET A 362 -16.23 10.83 -17.04
C MET A 362 -16.87 11.24 -15.71
N LEU A 363 -16.07 11.34 -14.65
CA LEU A 363 -16.45 11.92 -13.37
C LEU A 363 -16.10 13.40 -13.35
N TYR A 364 -17.00 14.21 -12.79
CA TYR A 364 -16.88 15.65 -12.61
C TYR A 364 -17.14 16.01 -11.15
N VAL A 365 -16.28 16.85 -10.56
CA VAL A 365 -16.32 17.28 -9.15
C VAL A 365 -16.07 18.78 -9.11
N ALA A 366 -17.07 19.56 -8.68
CA ALA A 366 -16.93 21.01 -8.54
C ALA A 366 -16.57 21.41 -7.11
N THR A 367 -15.71 22.41 -6.96
CA THR A 367 -15.45 23.11 -5.69
C THR A 367 -15.94 24.55 -5.73
N CYS A 368 -16.19 25.14 -4.56
CA CYS A 368 -16.65 26.53 -4.41
C CYS A 368 -15.66 27.51 -3.75
N ASN A 369 -14.50 27.05 -3.27
CA ASN A 369 -13.53 27.92 -2.60
C ASN A 369 -12.05 27.50 -2.89
N PRO A 370 -11.45 27.91 -4.03
CA PRO A 370 -12.05 28.66 -5.13
C PRO A 370 -13.04 27.84 -5.97
N VAL A 371 -13.74 28.52 -6.88
CA VAL A 371 -14.58 27.86 -7.88
C VAL A 371 -13.68 27.18 -8.91
N SER A 372 -13.69 25.85 -8.94
CA SER A 372 -12.85 25.05 -9.84
C SER A 372 -13.58 23.75 -10.19
N LEU A 373 -13.35 23.22 -11.41
CA LEU A 373 -13.88 21.94 -11.85
C LEU A 373 -12.74 20.93 -11.99
N TYR A 374 -12.80 19.85 -11.24
CA TYR A 374 -11.95 18.66 -11.39
C TYR A 374 -12.69 17.62 -12.23
N PHE A 375 -11.98 16.93 -13.12
CA PHE A 375 -12.56 15.85 -13.93
C PHE A 375 -11.56 14.76 -14.30
N MET A 376 -12.06 13.54 -14.44
CA MET A 376 -11.26 12.35 -14.73
C MET A 376 -12.08 11.30 -15.48
N ASN A 377 -11.42 10.46 -16.27
CA ASN A 377 -11.99 9.20 -16.72
C ASN A 377 -11.72 8.15 -15.62
N VAL A 378 -12.72 7.34 -15.26
CA VAL A 378 -12.57 6.30 -14.22
C VAL A 378 -11.51 5.23 -14.59
N SER A 379 -11.12 5.18 -15.87
CA SER A 379 -10.07 4.31 -16.42
C SER A 379 -8.72 5.03 -16.69
N SER A 380 -8.61 6.35 -16.51
CA SER A 380 -7.35 7.08 -16.79
C SER A 380 -6.40 7.13 -15.59
N LYS A 381 -5.09 7.18 -15.86
CA LYS A 381 -4.03 7.43 -14.86
C LYS A 381 -3.78 8.92 -14.60
N ASN A 382 -4.51 9.80 -15.29
CA ASN A 382 -4.43 11.25 -15.14
C ASN A 382 -5.83 11.79 -14.81
N GLY A 383 -5.87 12.78 -13.93
CA GLY A 383 -6.99 13.70 -13.77
C GLY A 383 -6.68 15.05 -14.42
N TYR A 384 -7.68 15.91 -14.50
CA TYR A 384 -7.57 17.27 -15.02
C TYR A 384 -8.35 18.22 -14.11
N PHE A 385 -7.94 19.49 -14.03
CA PHE A 385 -8.74 20.53 -13.42
C PHE A 385 -8.69 21.85 -14.21
N VAL A 386 -9.73 22.65 -14.03
CA VAL A 386 -9.87 24.01 -14.56
C VAL A 386 -10.21 24.91 -13.38
N ASP A 387 -9.32 25.86 -13.07
CA ASP A 387 -9.59 26.89 -12.07
C ASP A 387 -10.38 28.03 -12.71
N CYS A 388 -11.55 28.35 -12.16
CA CYS A 388 -12.44 29.40 -12.65
C CYS A 388 -12.31 30.70 -11.84
N TYR A 389 -11.24 30.84 -11.04
CA TYR A 389 -10.93 32.01 -10.22
C TYR A 389 -11.07 33.37 -10.93
N ASP A 390 -10.60 33.47 -12.19
CA ASP A 390 -10.69 34.72 -12.97
C ASP A 390 -12.11 35.08 -13.42
N ILE A 391 -13.05 34.12 -13.35
CA ILE A 391 -14.48 34.30 -13.62
C ILE A 391 -15.24 34.54 -12.30
N PHE A 392 -14.81 33.89 -11.22
CA PHE A 392 -15.42 33.90 -9.89
C PHE A 392 -14.39 34.33 -8.83
N PRO A 393 -14.21 35.65 -8.61
CA PRO A 393 -13.15 36.18 -7.75
C PRO A 393 -13.32 35.77 -6.28
N ARG A 394 -12.20 35.67 -5.57
CA ARG A 394 -12.09 35.19 -4.18
C ARG A 394 -13.16 35.78 -3.25
N THR A 395 -13.71 34.96 -2.35
CA THR A 395 -14.65 35.38 -1.28
C THR A 395 -13.97 36.28 -0.24
N VAL A 396 -13.81 37.56 -0.55
CA VAL A 396 -13.25 38.57 0.37
C VAL A 396 -14.31 38.98 1.39
N GLY A 397 -14.26 38.33 2.56
CA GLY A 397 -15.21 38.52 3.65
C GLY A 397 -16.40 37.54 3.60
N SER A 398 -16.98 37.27 4.77
CA SER A 398 -17.94 36.18 5.03
C SER A 398 -19.35 36.37 4.43
N ILE A 399 -19.47 37.14 3.34
CA ILE A 399 -20.74 37.63 2.80
C ILE A 399 -21.17 36.83 1.55
N TRP A 400 -20.23 36.38 0.72
CA TRP A 400 -20.51 35.57 -0.47
C TRP A 400 -20.11 34.10 -0.23
N GLN A 401 -20.97 33.16 -0.62
CA GLN A 401 -20.77 31.72 -0.44
C GLN A 401 -21.30 30.98 -1.68
N PRO A 402 -20.56 31.00 -2.81
CA PRO A 402 -21.04 30.42 -4.07
C PRO A 402 -21.45 28.96 -3.92
N PHE A 403 -22.42 28.54 -4.73
CA PHE A 403 -22.85 27.15 -4.81
C PHE A 403 -22.97 26.74 -6.28
N VAL A 404 -22.03 25.89 -6.71
CA VAL A 404 -21.88 25.48 -8.12
C VAL A 404 -22.45 24.09 -8.31
N THR A 405 -23.41 23.97 -9.23
CA THR A 405 -23.94 22.70 -9.73
C THR A 405 -23.35 22.34 -11.09
N VAL A 406 -23.28 21.05 -11.40
CA VAL A 406 -22.62 20.48 -12.57
C VAL A 406 -23.61 19.66 -13.41
N ALA A 407 -23.63 19.91 -14.71
CA ALA A 407 -24.51 19.25 -15.66
C ALA A 407 -23.71 18.80 -16.90
N PRO A 408 -23.14 17.58 -16.91
CA PRO A 408 -22.42 17.07 -18.07
C PRO A 408 -23.38 16.73 -19.22
N LEU A 409 -23.00 17.09 -20.44
CA LEU A 409 -23.86 16.96 -21.62
C LEU A 409 -23.67 15.61 -22.34
N GLY A 410 -24.73 15.19 -23.05
CA GLY A 410 -24.77 13.94 -23.80
C GLY A 410 -24.15 14.06 -25.20
N ASN A 411 -24.31 13.02 -26.02
CA ASN A 411 -24.02 13.13 -27.45
C ASN A 411 -25.03 14.10 -28.11
N PRO A 412 -24.64 14.90 -29.13
CA PRO A 412 -23.30 15.00 -29.71
C PRO A 412 -22.30 15.85 -28.89
N LEU A 413 -22.76 16.63 -27.91
CA LEU A 413 -21.97 17.57 -27.09
C LEU A 413 -21.02 16.89 -26.06
N LYS A 414 -20.59 15.64 -26.30
CA LYS A 414 -19.83 14.85 -25.31
C LYS A 414 -18.45 15.47 -25.05
N GLY A 415 -18.23 15.88 -23.80
CA GLY A 415 -17.05 16.64 -23.35
C GLY A 415 -17.36 18.10 -23.05
N GLN A 416 -18.59 18.57 -23.28
CA GLN A 416 -19.06 19.83 -22.75
C GLN A 416 -19.82 19.62 -21.44
N VAL A 417 -19.68 20.56 -20.52
CA VAL A 417 -20.25 20.55 -19.18
C VAL A 417 -20.83 21.92 -18.88
N ILE A 418 -22.05 21.96 -18.36
CA ILE A 418 -22.60 23.20 -17.82
C ILE A 418 -22.28 23.31 -16.33
N LEU A 419 -21.81 24.48 -15.93
CA LEU A 419 -21.63 24.92 -14.55
C LEU A 419 -22.66 26.02 -14.28
N HIS A 420 -23.44 25.89 -13.21
CA HIS A 420 -24.36 26.94 -12.76
C HIS A 420 -24.05 27.35 -11.33
N GLU A 421 -23.81 28.64 -11.11
CA GLU A 421 -23.61 29.22 -9.78
C GLU A 421 -24.91 29.87 -9.30
N GLU A 422 -25.50 29.32 -8.24
CA GLU A 422 -26.87 29.61 -7.80
C GLU A 422 -27.05 31.01 -7.16
N GLN A 423 -26.01 31.60 -6.58
CA GLN A 423 -26.11 32.92 -5.93
C GLN A 423 -26.10 34.09 -6.93
N SER A 424 -25.29 33.97 -8.00
CA SER A 424 -25.17 34.96 -9.08
C SER A 424 -26.00 34.63 -10.33
N ASN A 425 -26.65 33.46 -10.35
CA ASN A 425 -27.39 32.87 -11.47
C ASN A 425 -26.58 32.83 -12.78
N VAL A 426 -25.27 32.55 -12.68
CA VAL A 426 -24.38 32.49 -13.84
C VAL A 426 -24.33 31.07 -14.38
N VAL A 427 -24.78 30.90 -15.63
CA VAL A 427 -24.66 29.65 -16.39
C VAL A 427 -23.46 29.74 -17.34
N LEU A 428 -22.52 28.80 -17.21
CA LEU A 428 -21.35 28.63 -18.07
C LEU A 428 -21.40 27.28 -18.78
N LEU A 429 -20.95 27.24 -20.03
CA LEU A 429 -20.73 26.05 -20.85
C LEU A 429 -19.22 25.90 -21.10
N LEU A 430 -18.60 24.91 -20.47
CA LEU A 430 -17.16 24.59 -20.57
C LEU A 430 -16.95 23.37 -21.46
N ASP A 431 -16.14 23.49 -22.51
CA ASP A 431 -15.58 22.34 -23.23
C ASP A 431 -14.28 21.86 -22.55
N THR A 432 -14.32 20.64 -22.02
CA THR A 432 -13.21 20.04 -21.27
C THR A 432 -12.02 19.64 -22.16
N LYS A 433 -12.16 19.66 -23.49
CA LYS A 433 -11.10 19.33 -24.45
C LYS A 433 -10.30 20.55 -24.89
N THR A 434 -10.96 21.71 -25.00
CA THR A 434 -10.35 22.96 -25.49
C THR A 434 -10.14 24.01 -24.41
N GLY A 435 -10.76 23.86 -23.24
CA GLY A 435 -10.78 24.88 -22.18
C GLY A 435 -11.69 26.08 -22.51
N ALA A 436 -12.46 26.02 -23.60
CA ALA A 436 -13.33 27.11 -24.02
C ALA A 436 -14.59 27.20 -23.13
N ILE A 437 -14.78 28.35 -22.49
CA ILE A 437 -15.96 28.71 -21.72
C ILE A 437 -16.81 29.73 -22.46
N HIS A 438 -18.11 29.46 -22.52
CA HIS A 438 -19.13 30.40 -22.96
C HIS A 438 -20.10 30.67 -21.82
N ARG A 439 -20.51 31.93 -21.61
CA ARG A 439 -21.59 32.29 -20.70
C ARG A 439 -22.92 32.29 -21.46
N LEU A 440 -23.88 31.53 -20.93
CA LEU A 440 -25.23 31.42 -21.48
C LEU A 440 -26.13 32.47 -20.79
N LEU A 441 -26.99 33.14 -21.56
CA LEU A 441 -27.89 34.18 -21.05
C LEU A 441 -29.33 33.94 -21.51
N PHE A 442 -30.24 33.85 -20.54
CA PHE A 442 -31.68 33.83 -20.74
C PHE A 442 -32.15 35.21 -21.22
N SER A 443 -32.98 35.25 -22.26
CA SER A 443 -33.30 36.49 -22.98
C SER A 443 -34.48 37.26 -22.39
N SER A 444 -34.32 37.80 -21.17
CA SER A 444 -35.22 38.79 -20.59
C SER A 444 -34.53 39.94 -19.85
N ASP A 445 -33.20 39.90 -19.68
CA ASP A 445 -32.43 41.02 -19.16
C ASP A 445 -32.33 42.14 -20.20
N THR A 446 -33.18 43.16 -20.07
CA THR A 446 -32.98 44.47 -20.69
C THR A 446 -31.65 45.09 -20.23
N GLN A 447 -31.10 46.01 -21.05
CA GLN A 447 -29.77 46.60 -20.83
C GLN A 447 -29.73 47.63 -19.67
N GLU A 448 -30.08 47.22 -18.45
CA GLU A 448 -29.59 47.88 -17.24
C GLU A 448 -28.14 47.43 -17.00
N VAL A 449 -27.19 48.38 -17.06
CA VAL A 449 -25.87 48.21 -16.44
C VAL A 449 -26.10 47.84 -14.97
N PRO A 450 -25.36 46.88 -14.36
CA PRO A 450 -25.56 46.48 -12.97
C PRO A 450 -25.20 47.62 -12.00
N LYS A 451 -26.17 48.52 -11.78
CA LYS A 451 -26.24 49.43 -10.64
C LYS A 451 -26.05 48.57 -9.40
N ARG A 452 -24.99 48.83 -8.62
CA ARG A 452 -24.56 48.06 -7.42
C ARG A 452 -25.77 47.42 -6.74
N ALA A 453 -25.95 46.10 -6.96
CA ALA A 453 -27.18 45.42 -6.60
C ALA A 453 -27.47 45.58 -5.10
N SER A 454 -28.73 45.87 -4.75
CA SER A 454 -29.14 45.98 -3.35
C SER A 454 -28.78 44.68 -2.63
N TRP A 455 -27.92 44.78 -1.61
CA TRP A 455 -27.24 43.62 -1.01
C TRP A 455 -28.16 42.72 -0.16
N TRP A 456 -29.47 42.87 -0.29
CA TRP A 456 -30.49 42.29 0.58
C TRP A 456 -31.58 41.59 -0.25
N SER A 457 -31.61 40.26 -0.17
CA SER A 457 -32.74 39.39 -0.57
C SER A 457 -33.14 39.39 -2.06
N ASN A 458 -32.26 38.91 -2.94
CA ASN A 458 -32.72 38.13 -4.09
C ASN A 458 -32.87 36.66 -3.65
N LYS A 459 -34.03 36.04 -3.91
CA LYS A 459 -34.21 34.58 -3.73
C LYS A 459 -33.46 33.83 -4.85
N GLU A 460 -32.76 32.78 -4.46
CA GLU A 460 -31.94 31.90 -5.32
C GLU A 460 -32.80 31.15 -6.36
N GLU A 461 -32.18 30.71 -7.46
CA GLU A 461 -32.83 29.93 -8.53
C GLU A 461 -32.19 28.55 -8.68
N THR A 462 -32.99 27.50 -8.53
CA THR A 462 -32.50 26.12 -8.37
C THR A 462 -32.65 25.32 -9.66
N VAL A 463 -31.62 24.55 -9.99
CA VAL A 463 -31.53 23.74 -11.22
C VAL A 463 -31.90 22.28 -10.99
N ARG A 464 -32.51 21.66 -12.00
CA ARG A 464 -32.69 20.22 -12.13
C ARG A 464 -31.98 19.73 -13.40
N ASN A 465 -30.87 19.02 -13.20
CA ASN A 465 -29.95 18.49 -14.21
C ASN A 465 -30.22 17.02 -14.63
N LYS A 466 -31.32 16.41 -14.17
CA LYS A 466 -31.64 14.98 -14.42
C LYS A 466 -31.62 14.57 -15.91
N PHE A 467 -31.86 15.51 -16.83
CA PHE A 467 -31.84 15.29 -18.28
C PHE A 467 -30.65 15.94 -19.02
N SER A 468 -29.55 16.28 -18.33
CA SER A 468 -28.36 16.84 -18.97
C SER A 468 -27.75 15.89 -20.02
N HIS A 469 -27.89 14.57 -19.83
CA HIS A 469 -27.52 13.52 -20.79
C HIS A 469 -28.34 13.55 -22.10
N LYS A 470 -29.42 14.35 -22.15
CA LYS A 470 -30.22 14.70 -23.34
C LYS A 470 -30.08 16.18 -23.72
N ASN A 471 -29.10 16.88 -23.15
CA ASN A 471 -28.79 18.29 -23.37
C ASN A 471 -29.88 19.27 -22.89
N TRP A 472 -30.71 18.84 -21.93
CA TRP A 472 -31.79 19.62 -21.35
C TRP A 472 -31.59 19.92 -19.86
N LEU A 473 -31.86 21.16 -19.46
CA LEU A 473 -31.81 21.64 -18.08
C LEU A 473 -33.12 22.38 -17.72
N VAL A 474 -33.62 22.20 -16.50
CA VAL A 474 -34.81 22.91 -16.01
C VAL A 474 -34.46 23.76 -14.79
N PHE A 475 -34.67 25.06 -14.90
CA PHE A 475 -34.46 26.07 -13.87
C PHE A 475 -35.82 26.45 -13.27
N TYR A 476 -35.90 26.61 -11.94
CA TYR A 476 -37.09 27.11 -11.27
C TYR A 476 -36.73 27.92 -10.02
N LYS A 477 -37.64 28.82 -9.62
CA LYS A 477 -37.51 29.64 -8.42
C LYS A 477 -38.47 29.17 -7.33
N GLU A 478 -38.03 29.03 -6.09
CA GLU A 478 -38.97 28.77 -4.98
C GLU A 478 -39.93 29.96 -4.80
N GLU A 479 -41.21 29.64 -4.60
CA GLU A 479 -42.37 30.56 -4.68
C GLU A 479 -42.63 31.18 -6.07
N GLY A 480 -41.79 30.92 -7.07
CA GLY A 480 -41.97 31.41 -8.45
C GLY A 480 -43.07 30.66 -9.22
N ASN A 481 -43.58 31.30 -10.27
CA ASN A 481 -44.69 30.84 -11.11
C ASN A 481 -44.25 30.52 -12.56
N HIS A 482 -42.96 30.36 -12.81
CA HIS A 482 -42.40 30.04 -14.13
C HIS A 482 -41.37 28.90 -14.04
N LEU A 483 -41.25 28.12 -15.11
CA LEU A 483 -40.16 27.17 -15.34
C LEU A 483 -39.38 27.60 -16.59
N ILE A 484 -38.05 27.61 -16.54
CA ILE A 484 -37.22 27.86 -17.73
C ILE A 484 -36.55 26.55 -18.13
N VAL A 485 -36.80 26.11 -19.36
CA VAL A 485 -36.24 24.90 -19.95
C VAL A 485 -35.17 25.31 -20.95
N LEU A 486 -33.91 25.04 -20.63
CA LEU A 486 -32.76 25.30 -21.49
C LEU A 486 -32.50 24.07 -22.38
N ASP A 487 -32.63 24.25 -23.70
CA ASP A 487 -32.14 23.31 -24.70
C ASP A 487 -30.78 23.80 -25.22
N VAL A 488 -29.73 23.06 -24.85
CA VAL A 488 -28.34 23.38 -25.22
C VAL A 488 -28.00 22.91 -26.64
N LEU A 489 -28.77 21.95 -27.18
CA LEU A 489 -28.56 21.41 -28.52
C LEU A 489 -29.19 22.28 -29.61
N GLU A 490 -30.40 22.79 -29.36
CA GLU A 490 -31.08 23.75 -30.24
C GLU A 490 -30.69 25.21 -29.99
N GLY A 491 -30.00 25.50 -28.87
CA GLY A 491 -29.66 26.88 -28.47
C GLY A 491 -30.90 27.71 -28.11
N ARG A 492 -31.89 27.08 -27.46
CA ARG A 492 -33.22 27.66 -27.18
C ARG A 492 -33.55 27.62 -25.70
N THR A 493 -34.42 28.54 -25.28
CA THR A 493 -34.94 28.62 -23.91
C THR A 493 -36.45 28.74 -23.93
N HIS A 494 -37.14 27.78 -23.31
CA HIS A 494 -38.59 27.75 -23.24
C HIS A 494 -39.06 28.15 -21.82
N THR A 495 -39.79 29.25 -21.71
CA THR A 495 -40.36 29.75 -20.46
C THR A 495 -41.81 29.29 -20.36
N ILE A 496 -42.08 28.32 -19.48
CA ILE A 496 -43.43 27.80 -19.21
C ILE A 496 -44.02 28.59 -18.05
N SER A 497 -45.10 29.32 -18.30
CA SER A 497 -45.81 30.09 -17.26
C SER A 497 -46.89 29.23 -16.59
N LEU A 498 -46.85 29.18 -15.26
CA LEU A 498 -47.71 28.33 -14.43
C LEU A 498 -48.75 29.16 -13.64
N PRO A 499 -49.96 28.63 -13.41
CA PRO A 499 -50.98 29.24 -12.54
C PRO A 499 -50.75 28.96 -11.04
N ILE A 500 -49.64 28.31 -10.67
CA ILE A 500 -49.30 27.91 -9.29
C ILE A 500 -47.92 28.43 -8.88
N ASN A 501 -47.75 28.77 -7.60
CA ASN A 501 -46.44 29.13 -7.04
C ASN A 501 -45.70 27.86 -6.59
N LEU A 502 -44.55 27.59 -7.19
CA LEU A 502 -43.76 26.37 -7.02
C LEU A 502 -43.07 26.29 -5.67
N ARG A 503 -43.21 25.13 -5.01
CA ARG A 503 -42.36 24.70 -3.89
C ARG A 503 -41.21 23.84 -4.35
N SER A 504 -41.49 22.88 -5.23
CA SER A 504 -40.49 21.91 -5.71
C SER A 504 -40.92 21.29 -7.02
N VAL A 505 -39.92 20.97 -7.85
CA VAL A 505 -40.06 20.42 -9.20
C VAL A 505 -39.33 19.08 -9.27
N PHE A 506 -40.03 18.03 -9.66
CA PHE A 506 -39.48 16.69 -9.84
C PHE A 506 -39.66 16.21 -11.28
N LEU A 507 -38.55 16.06 -11.98
CA LEU A 507 -38.51 15.53 -13.34
C LEU A 507 -38.73 14.00 -13.27
N VAL A 508 -39.95 13.53 -13.58
CA VAL A 508 -40.30 12.10 -13.54
C VAL A 508 -39.86 11.45 -14.86
N ALA A 509 -40.47 11.86 -15.97
CA ALA A 509 -40.15 11.49 -17.34
C ALA A 509 -39.91 12.72 -18.23
N GLU A 510 -39.57 12.52 -19.49
CA GLU A 510 -39.36 13.59 -20.47
C GLU A 510 -40.64 14.41 -20.73
N ASP A 511 -41.78 13.73 -20.81
CA ASP A 511 -43.09 14.31 -21.08
C ASP A 511 -43.87 14.70 -19.80
N ARG A 512 -43.39 14.33 -18.60
CA ARG A 512 -44.15 14.38 -17.34
C ARG A 512 -43.32 14.84 -16.15
N TRP A 513 -43.64 16.00 -15.60
CA TRP A 513 -42.98 16.54 -14.40
C TRP A 513 -43.98 16.73 -13.26
N LEU A 514 -43.58 16.34 -12.05
CA LEU A 514 -44.40 16.47 -10.83
C LEU A 514 -44.04 17.78 -10.13
N LEU A 515 -45.04 18.65 -9.98
CA LEU A 515 -44.94 19.96 -9.36
C LEU A 515 -45.69 19.97 -8.02
N VAL A 516 -45.17 20.68 -7.02
CA VAL A 516 -45.81 20.86 -5.71
C VAL A 516 -46.01 22.35 -5.45
N GLU A 517 -47.22 22.76 -5.07
CA GLU A 517 -47.53 24.17 -4.76
C GLU A 517 -47.12 24.56 -3.33
N SER A 518 -46.53 25.75 -3.15
CA SER A 518 -46.07 26.27 -1.84
C SER A 518 -47.17 26.52 -0.81
N LYS A 519 -48.38 26.92 -1.25
CA LYS A 519 -49.48 27.31 -0.34
C LYS A 519 -50.25 26.11 0.21
N THR A 520 -50.57 25.15 -0.65
CA THR A 520 -51.44 24.01 -0.34
C THR A 520 -50.67 22.71 -0.10
N ASN A 521 -49.46 22.58 -0.67
CA ASN A 521 -48.78 21.29 -0.91
C ASN A 521 -49.55 20.32 -1.82
N GLN A 522 -50.55 20.81 -2.56
CA GLN A 522 -51.20 20.03 -3.61
C GLN A 522 -50.21 19.71 -4.74
N LYS A 523 -50.38 18.53 -5.33
CA LYS A 523 -49.50 17.95 -6.32
C LYS A 523 -50.15 18.04 -7.70
N PHE A 524 -49.37 18.45 -8.68
CA PHE A 524 -49.81 18.61 -10.06
C PHE A 524 -48.85 17.91 -11.01
N LEU A 525 -49.39 17.25 -12.04
CA LEU A 525 -48.61 16.66 -13.12
C LEU A 525 -48.64 17.61 -14.31
N LEU A 526 -47.49 18.18 -14.65
CA LEU A 526 -47.31 18.92 -15.90
C LEU A 526 -47.00 17.90 -17.01
N THR A 527 -47.79 17.90 -18.08
CA THR A 527 -47.57 17.08 -19.27
C THR A 527 -47.22 17.94 -20.49
N LYS A 528 -46.11 17.63 -21.15
CA LYS A 528 -45.66 18.20 -22.42
C LYS A 528 -46.27 17.41 -23.59
N PRO A 529 -46.77 18.05 -24.68
CA PRO A 529 -47.22 17.33 -25.87
C PRO A 529 -46.04 16.57 -26.51
N ALA A 530 -46.27 15.30 -26.89
CA ALA A 530 -45.20 14.33 -27.14
C ALA A 530 -44.38 14.53 -28.45
N HIS A 531 -44.71 15.52 -29.28
CA HIS A 531 -43.99 15.83 -30.52
C HIS A 531 -43.87 17.35 -30.74
N MET A 532 -42.78 17.97 -30.27
CA MET A 532 -42.41 19.34 -30.67
C MET A 532 -41.65 19.34 -32.01
N VAL A 533 -42.27 18.77 -33.04
CA VAL A 533 -41.80 18.82 -34.45
C VAL A 533 -42.82 19.55 -35.35
N SER A 534 -44.01 19.84 -34.82
CA SER A 534 -45.00 20.73 -35.44
C SER A 534 -44.84 22.14 -34.84
N GLU A 535 -44.77 23.16 -35.68
CA GLU A 535 -44.44 24.55 -35.26
C GLU A 535 -45.59 25.28 -34.52
N GLU A 536 -46.76 24.66 -34.38
CA GLU A 536 -47.97 25.29 -33.83
C GLU A 536 -48.47 24.63 -32.54
N SER A 537 -48.81 25.46 -31.54
CA SER A 537 -49.41 25.12 -30.23
C SER A 537 -48.53 24.38 -29.18
N GLY A 538 -47.38 24.96 -28.83
CA GLY A 538 -46.52 24.52 -27.71
C GLY A 538 -47.09 24.70 -26.29
N VAL A 539 -48.34 24.33 -26.04
CA VAL A 539 -49.04 24.54 -24.76
C VAL A 539 -48.90 23.31 -23.85
N CYS A 540 -48.28 23.49 -22.67
CA CYS A 540 -48.19 22.42 -21.67
C CYS A 540 -49.52 22.32 -20.90
N GLN A 541 -49.90 21.12 -20.47
CA GLN A 541 -51.14 20.89 -19.70
C GLN A 541 -50.82 20.53 -18.26
N LEU A 542 -51.45 21.20 -17.30
CA LEU A 542 -51.27 20.95 -15.87
C LEU A 542 -52.52 20.24 -15.31
N HIS A 543 -52.32 19.04 -14.77
CA HIS A 543 -53.38 18.19 -14.21
C HIS A 543 -53.23 18.11 -12.68
N ALA A 544 -54.28 18.38 -11.92
CA ALA A 544 -54.29 18.11 -10.48
C ALA A 544 -54.29 16.59 -10.21
N LEU A 545 -53.55 16.17 -9.19
CA LEU A 545 -53.52 14.78 -8.71
C LEU A 545 -54.38 14.66 -7.45
N ASN A 546 -55.30 13.69 -7.44
CA ASN A 546 -56.09 13.34 -6.26
C ASN A 546 -55.50 12.08 -5.59
N GLU A 547 -55.42 12.11 -4.26
CA GLU A 547 -55.01 10.98 -3.42
C GLU A 547 -56.26 10.39 -2.75
N ASP A 548 -56.70 9.23 -3.23
CA ASP A 548 -57.85 8.52 -2.69
C ASP A 548 -57.38 7.61 -1.54
N PRO A 549 -57.76 7.88 -0.28
CA PRO A 549 -57.35 7.06 0.86
C PRO A 549 -58.03 5.68 0.82
N VAL A 550 -57.45 4.69 1.52
CA VAL A 550 -58.05 3.36 1.64
C VAL A 550 -59.44 3.44 2.27
N ASP A 551 -60.46 2.99 1.53
CA ASP A 551 -61.84 2.91 2.01
C ASP A 551 -61.94 2.07 3.29
N LYS A 552 -62.34 2.72 4.39
CA LYS A 552 -62.85 2.02 5.56
C LYS A 552 -64.34 1.75 5.34
N GLY A 553 -64.70 0.51 5.07
CA GLY A 553 -66.10 0.11 4.99
C GLY A 553 -66.86 0.47 6.28
N PHE A 554 -67.98 1.20 6.12
CA PHE A 554 -69.01 1.50 7.11
C PHE A 554 -68.57 1.76 8.57
N GLY A 555 -68.30 3.03 8.89
CA GLY A 555 -68.25 3.49 10.27
C GLY A 555 -67.98 4.99 10.42
N LEU A 556 -68.97 5.76 10.90
CA LEU A 556 -68.77 7.17 11.24
C LEU A 556 -67.96 7.28 12.55
N THR A 557 -66.73 7.78 12.44
CA THR A 557 -66.04 8.45 13.55
C THR A 557 -65.32 9.69 13.02
N THR A 558 -65.79 10.88 13.40
CA THR A 558 -65.17 12.16 13.08
C THR A 558 -63.91 12.40 13.91
N GLY A 559 -62.91 13.05 13.33
CA GLY A 559 -61.89 13.77 14.10
C GLY A 559 -60.54 13.07 14.35
N THR A 560 -59.70 13.00 13.32
CA THR A 560 -58.25 13.29 13.50
C THR A 560 -57.70 13.89 12.21
N GLN A 561 -57.16 15.12 12.27
CA GLN A 561 -56.47 15.70 11.12
C GLN A 561 -55.13 14.97 10.88
N CYS A 562 -55.06 14.17 9.84
CA CYS A 562 -53.81 13.58 9.39
C CYS A 562 -52.99 14.67 8.66
N LYS A 563 -51.76 14.93 9.09
CA LYS A 563 -50.89 15.92 8.44
C LYS A 563 -50.54 15.45 7.01
N PRO A 564 -50.50 16.34 6.01
CA PRO A 564 -50.29 15.96 4.60
C PRO A 564 -48.94 15.28 4.41
N VAL A 565 -48.92 14.18 3.65
CA VAL A 565 -47.73 13.32 3.49
C VAL A 565 -47.10 13.53 2.12
N SER A 566 -45.91 14.12 2.11
CA SER A 566 -45.14 14.46 0.91
C SER A 566 -44.59 13.22 0.21
N LEU A 567 -45.17 12.83 -0.92
CA LEU A 567 -44.88 11.57 -1.64
C LEU A 567 -44.97 11.75 -3.17
N ILE A 568 -44.59 10.71 -3.93
CA ILE A 568 -43.99 10.78 -5.28
C ILE A 568 -44.76 9.95 -6.31
N PHE A 569 -44.59 10.26 -7.61
CA PHE A 569 -45.30 9.58 -8.70
C PHE A 569 -44.44 9.12 -9.90
N LEU A 570 -45.07 8.33 -10.78
CA LEU A 570 -44.42 7.35 -11.66
C LEU A 570 -44.87 7.41 -13.13
N SER A 571 -43.92 7.27 -14.06
CA SER A 571 -44.08 6.77 -15.45
C SER A 571 -42.70 6.89 -16.15
N THR A 572 -42.38 6.12 -17.20
CA THR A 572 -43.19 5.25 -18.06
C THR A 572 -42.97 3.76 -17.75
N LEU A 573 -44.07 2.98 -17.78
CA LEU A 573 -44.11 1.52 -17.49
C LEU A 573 -43.27 1.07 -16.26
N TRP A 574 -43.86 1.26 -15.07
CA TRP A 574 -43.47 0.65 -13.78
C TRP A 574 -42.12 1.06 -13.13
N ALA A 575 -41.32 1.95 -13.73
CA ALA A 575 -39.99 2.32 -13.18
C ALA A 575 -40.03 3.18 -11.89
N LEU A 576 -39.30 2.74 -10.85
CA LEU A 576 -39.34 3.30 -9.49
C LEU A 576 -38.93 4.78 -9.36
N VAL A 577 -39.62 5.55 -8.50
CA VAL A 577 -39.24 6.94 -8.17
C VAL A 577 -39.38 7.23 -6.67
N ALA A 578 -38.26 7.35 -5.97
CA ALA A 578 -38.19 7.89 -4.63
C ALA A 578 -37.61 9.32 -4.67
N THR A 579 -38.32 10.31 -4.12
CA THR A 579 -37.76 11.63 -3.79
C THR A 579 -37.76 11.82 -2.27
N PRO A 580 -36.75 12.51 -1.70
CA PRO A 580 -36.62 12.66 -0.26
C PRO A 580 -37.23 13.99 0.23
N LEU A 581 -38.54 14.00 0.48
CA LEU A 581 -39.20 15.13 1.16
C LEU A 581 -39.27 14.92 2.69
N PHE A 582 -38.14 15.22 3.35
CA PHE A 582 -37.96 15.60 4.76
C PHE A 582 -38.67 14.81 5.89
N ARG A 583 -37.83 14.27 6.79
CA ARG A 583 -38.09 14.03 8.24
C ARG A 583 -39.22 13.06 8.64
N LEU A 584 -39.96 12.46 7.72
CA LEU A 584 -40.98 11.44 8.03
C LEU A 584 -40.51 10.01 7.68
N PRO A 585 -40.95 8.98 8.43
CA PRO A 585 -40.33 7.65 8.39
C PRO A 585 -40.90 6.74 7.29
N GLN A 586 -41.32 7.27 6.13
CA GLN A 586 -41.99 6.49 5.08
C GLN A 586 -41.33 6.65 3.70
N VAL A 587 -40.64 5.60 3.24
CA VAL A 587 -40.39 5.37 1.80
C VAL A 587 -41.71 4.92 1.19
N THR A 588 -42.09 5.39 0.00
CA THR A 588 -43.34 4.95 -0.63
C THR A 588 -43.21 4.73 -2.13
N LEU A 589 -43.70 3.60 -2.62
CA LEU A 589 -43.50 3.05 -3.97
C LEU A 589 -44.84 2.67 -4.61
N SER A 590 -44.92 2.54 -5.94
CA SER A 590 -46.14 2.13 -6.64
C SER A 590 -45.94 0.90 -7.53
N LEU A 591 -46.98 0.07 -7.63
CA LEU A 591 -47.01 -1.17 -8.39
C LEU A 591 -48.23 -1.24 -9.34
N SER A 592 -48.12 -2.13 -10.30
CA SER A 592 -48.96 -2.36 -11.49
C SER A 592 -50.16 -3.30 -11.15
N GLN A 593 -51.43 -3.05 -11.52
CA GLN A 593 -51.99 -2.40 -12.71
C GLN A 593 -53.26 -1.53 -12.42
N SER A 594 -53.18 -0.20 -12.64
CA SER A 594 -54.31 0.76 -12.60
C SER A 594 -55.10 0.90 -11.27
N PRO A 595 -55.69 2.09 -11.01
CA PRO A 595 -54.93 3.33 -10.75
C PRO A 595 -53.72 3.07 -9.84
N SER A 596 -52.66 3.89 -9.92
CA SER A 596 -51.40 3.58 -9.23
C SER A 596 -51.58 3.39 -7.73
N GLU A 597 -51.35 2.16 -7.27
CA GLU A 597 -51.30 1.77 -5.87
C GLU A 597 -50.09 2.41 -5.18
N VAL A 598 -50.23 2.78 -3.90
CA VAL A 598 -49.18 3.50 -3.18
C VAL A 598 -48.85 2.77 -1.86
N TYR A 599 -47.65 2.21 -1.75
CA TYR A 599 -47.20 1.34 -0.65
C TYR A 599 -46.10 1.98 0.16
N SER A 600 -46.23 2.05 1.50
CA SER A 600 -45.29 2.76 2.38
C SER A 600 -44.57 1.85 3.39
N TRP A 601 -43.25 1.99 3.51
CA TRP A 601 -42.42 1.27 4.49
C TRP A 601 -42.14 2.16 5.70
N LYS A 602 -42.59 1.76 6.90
CA LYS A 602 -42.36 2.54 8.13
C LYS A 602 -41.04 2.20 8.80
N ARG A 603 -40.18 3.21 8.97
CA ARG A 603 -38.95 3.14 9.81
C ARG A 603 -39.31 3.33 11.30
N GLY A 604 -38.63 2.60 12.19
CA GLY A 604 -38.78 2.76 13.65
C GLY A 604 -38.18 4.05 14.22
N SER A 605 -37.12 4.58 13.58
CA SER A 605 -36.50 5.86 13.88
C SER A 605 -36.96 6.98 12.91
N SER A 606 -36.88 8.23 13.34
CA SER A 606 -37.16 9.40 12.49
C SER A 606 -35.86 10.10 12.08
N LEU A 607 -35.69 10.27 10.77
CA LEU A 607 -34.49 10.83 10.16
C LEU A 607 -34.30 12.31 10.54
N GLY A 608 -33.09 12.66 10.99
CA GLY A 608 -32.72 13.99 11.48
C GLY A 608 -33.19 14.28 12.91
N SER A 609 -33.65 13.27 13.66
CA SER A 609 -34.08 13.42 15.06
C SER A 609 -33.03 12.89 16.04
N ARG A 610 -32.27 13.83 16.62
CA ARG A 610 -31.26 13.73 17.70
C ARG A 610 -29.80 13.55 17.26
N HIS A 611 -28.96 14.28 18.02
CA HIS A 611 -27.49 14.28 18.05
C HIS A 611 -26.77 14.80 16.79
N ALA A 612 -25.68 15.54 17.03
CA ALA A 612 -24.76 15.96 15.99
C ALA A 612 -23.81 14.81 15.63
N SER A 613 -23.15 14.92 14.47
CA SER A 613 -22.03 14.05 14.11
C SER A 613 -20.98 13.98 15.23
N PRO A 614 -20.43 12.80 15.56
CA PRO A 614 -19.31 12.66 16.49
C PRO A 614 -17.99 13.06 15.82
N SER A 615 -17.91 14.31 15.36
CA SER A 615 -16.65 14.99 15.06
C SER A 615 -15.98 15.36 16.38
N ASP A 616 -14.66 15.17 16.48
CA ASP A 616 -13.91 15.30 17.73
C ASP A 616 -14.19 16.61 18.48
N PRO A 617 -14.76 16.56 19.71
CA PRO A 617 -15.14 17.75 20.49
C PRO A 617 -13.97 18.68 20.83
N PHE A 618 -12.73 18.20 20.70
CA PHE A 618 -11.50 18.96 20.94
C PHE A 618 -11.11 19.89 19.78
N TYR A 619 -11.53 19.60 18.54
CA TYR A 619 -11.10 20.34 17.34
C TYR A 619 -12.24 21.03 16.59
N TYR A 620 -13.46 20.51 16.66
CA TYR A 620 -14.58 21.03 15.88
C TYR A 620 -15.75 21.49 16.76
N GLY A 621 -16.06 22.78 16.67
CA GLY A 621 -17.16 23.41 17.39
C GLY A 621 -18.53 22.83 17.00
N ARG A 622 -19.50 22.99 17.91
CA ARG A 622 -20.87 22.45 17.79
C ARG A 622 -21.58 22.98 16.52
N ARG A 623 -21.65 22.16 15.46
CA ARG A 623 -22.30 22.51 14.17
C ARG A 623 -23.71 23.06 14.41
N SER A 624 -23.92 24.33 14.08
CA SER A 624 -25.24 24.98 14.11
C SER A 624 -25.95 24.79 12.78
N LYS A 625 -27.05 24.02 12.75
CA LYS A 625 -27.83 23.78 11.51
C LYS A 625 -28.68 25.01 11.16
N THR A 626 -28.14 25.89 10.32
CA THR A 626 -28.81 27.09 9.80
C THR A 626 -29.20 26.94 8.33
N GLY A 627 -30.26 26.16 8.07
CA GLY A 627 -30.83 25.96 6.73
C GLY A 627 -31.28 24.52 6.48
N ALA A 628 -31.69 24.25 5.25
CA ALA A 628 -31.74 22.91 4.67
C ALA A 628 -30.47 22.67 3.83
N ALA A 629 -30.01 21.43 3.74
CA ALA A 629 -28.90 21.08 2.85
C ALA A 629 -29.31 21.24 1.38
N LYS A 630 -28.43 21.82 0.55
CA LYS A 630 -28.69 22.01 -0.89
C LYS A 630 -28.58 20.70 -1.68
N GLN A 631 -27.59 19.88 -1.37
CA GLN A 631 -27.40 18.57 -2.02
C GLN A 631 -28.25 17.46 -1.40
N ILE A 632 -28.63 16.52 -2.26
CA ILE A 632 -29.49 15.39 -1.93
C ILE A 632 -28.73 14.10 -2.25
N ASN A 633 -28.10 13.50 -1.23
CA ASN A 633 -27.30 12.28 -1.37
C ASN A 633 -28.18 11.02 -1.45
N CYS A 634 -29.00 10.92 -2.50
CA CYS A 634 -29.90 9.81 -2.78
C CYS A 634 -29.96 9.52 -4.29
N VAL A 635 -29.64 8.28 -4.67
CA VAL A 635 -29.55 7.80 -6.05
C VAL A 635 -30.41 6.54 -6.21
N THR A 636 -31.09 6.39 -7.34
CA THR A 636 -31.87 5.19 -7.67
C THR A 636 -31.24 4.46 -8.85
N LEU A 637 -30.78 3.24 -8.64
CA LEU A 637 -30.23 2.37 -9.67
C LEU A 637 -31.34 1.52 -10.28
N LEU A 638 -31.87 1.98 -11.43
CA LEU A 638 -33.02 1.35 -12.07
C LEU A 638 -32.74 -0.09 -12.57
N ALA A 639 -31.50 -0.41 -12.97
CA ALA A 639 -31.18 -1.75 -13.48
C ALA A 639 -31.02 -2.82 -12.39
N THR A 640 -30.68 -2.43 -11.15
CA THR A 640 -30.65 -3.34 -9.99
C THR A 640 -31.91 -3.23 -9.11
N ASN A 641 -32.79 -2.26 -9.38
CA ASN A 641 -33.94 -1.90 -8.55
C ASN A 641 -33.53 -1.58 -7.08
N GLN A 642 -32.43 -0.84 -6.94
CA GLN A 642 -31.88 -0.42 -5.65
C GLN A 642 -32.02 1.09 -5.45
N ILE A 643 -32.38 1.51 -4.22
CA ILE A 643 -32.26 2.91 -3.77
C ILE A 643 -31.04 2.97 -2.86
N VAL A 644 -30.11 3.89 -3.13
CA VAL A 644 -28.92 4.11 -2.30
C VAL A 644 -28.89 5.55 -1.81
N ARG A 645 -28.58 5.76 -0.52
CA ARG A 645 -28.47 7.09 0.07
C ARG A 645 -27.44 7.16 1.18
N ILE A 646 -26.82 8.32 1.35
CA ILE A 646 -25.88 8.54 2.47
C ILE A 646 -26.66 9.00 3.71
N LEU A 647 -26.30 8.44 4.87
CA LEU A 647 -26.77 8.82 6.19
C LEU A 647 -25.61 9.26 7.09
N ALA A 648 -25.88 10.20 8.01
CA ALA A 648 -24.98 10.52 9.09
C ALA A 648 -24.94 9.37 10.11
N PRO A 649 -23.81 9.11 10.81
CA PRO A 649 -23.70 7.98 11.76
C PRO A 649 -24.75 7.95 12.89
N GLY A 650 -25.37 9.09 13.22
CA GLY A 650 -26.44 9.17 14.23
C GLY A 650 -27.83 8.71 13.75
N ASP A 651 -28.08 8.68 12.43
CA ASP A 651 -29.36 8.25 11.83
C ASP A 651 -29.44 6.72 11.58
N VAL A 652 -28.36 6.00 11.87
CA VAL A 652 -28.15 4.57 11.56
C VAL A 652 -28.41 3.70 12.81
N PRO A 653 -29.04 2.51 12.68
CA PRO A 653 -29.27 1.61 13.82
C PRO A 653 -28.00 0.85 14.23
N LEU A 654 -26.98 1.57 14.72
CA LEU A 654 -25.67 1.00 15.08
C LEU A 654 -25.75 -0.16 16.08
N LYS A 655 -26.75 -0.16 16.98
CA LYS A 655 -27.01 -1.24 17.97
C LYS A 655 -27.54 -2.54 17.37
N GLU A 656 -28.03 -2.51 16.14
CA GLU A 656 -28.52 -3.68 15.40
C GLU A 656 -27.46 -4.21 14.43
N LEU A 657 -26.56 -3.33 13.98
CA LEU A 657 -25.41 -3.66 13.13
C LEU A 657 -24.28 -4.32 13.93
N TYR A 658 -23.83 -3.66 15.01
CA TYR A 658 -22.67 -4.07 15.80
C TYR A 658 -23.09 -4.74 17.13
N PRO A 659 -22.45 -5.85 17.54
CA PRO A 659 -22.59 -6.42 18.88
C PRO A 659 -22.27 -5.39 19.97
N LYS A 660 -22.85 -5.56 21.17
CA LYS A 660 -22.69 -4.62 22.29
C LYS A 660 -21.23 -4.38 22.70
N ASP A 661 -20.38 -5.37 22.47
CA ASP A 661 -18.98 -5.43 22.89
C ASP A 661 -18.01 -4.87 21.82
N ILE A 662 -18.53 -4.46 20.65
CA ILE A 662 -17.75 -3.94 19.52
C ILE A 662 -18.08 -2.45 19.31
N THR A 663 -17.06 -1.60 19.38
CA THR A 663 -17.19 -0.18 19.05
C THR A 663 -17.43 0.02 17.55
N PRO A 664 -18.46 0.79 17.12
CA PRO A 664 -18.70 1.06 15.71
C PRO A 664 -17.58 1.92 15.12
N PRO A 665 -17.20 1.72 13.84
CA PRO A 665 -16.10 2.45 13.21
C PRO A 665 -16.42 3.93 13.03
N GLN A 666 -15.42 4.79 13.28
CA GLN A 666 -15.50 6.20 12.92
C GLN A 666 -15.52 6.34 11.39
N THR A 667 -16.56 7.02 10.89
CA THR A 667 -17.01 6.96 9.49
C THR A 667 -17.54 8.33 9.08
N ALA A 668 -17.32 8.74 7.81
CA ALA A 668 -17.85 9.99 7.29
C ALA A 668 -19.38 9.94 7.06
N GLY A 669 -19.90 8.73 6.88
CA GLY A 669 -21.32 8.41 6.74
C GLY A 669 -21.52 6.91 6.51
N TYR A 670 -22.77 6.51 6.26
CA TYR A 670 -23.11 5.15 5.83
C TYR A 670 -23.94 5.20 4.55
N LEU A 671 -23.66 4.31 3.60
CA LEU A 671 -24.53 4.03 2.46
C LEU A 671 -25.65 3.10 2.91
N GLU A 672 -26.86 3.64 3.02
CA GLU A 672 -28.09 2.87 3.15
C GLU A 672 -28.50 2.37 1.76
N VAL A 673 -28.30 1.07 1.49
CA VAL A 673 -28.69 0.39 0.25
C VAL A 673 -29.98 -0.38 0.51
N THR A 674 -31.07 0.05 -0.12
CA THR A 674 -32.38 -0.61 -0.11
C THR A 674 -32.53 -1.43 -1.39
N ASP A 675 -32.55 -2.75 -1.28
CA ASP A 675 -32.73 -3.67 -2.41
C ASP A 675 -34.17 -4.20 -2.41
N LEU A 676 -34.93 -3.84 -3.44
CA LEU A 676 -36.37 -4.06 -3.47
C LEU A 676 -36.75 -5.42 -4.06
N ASN A 677 -35.85 -6.02 -4.86
CA ASN A 677 -36.03 -7.35 -5.43
C ASN A 677 -35.90 -8.44 -4.35
N SER A 678 -34.86 -8.33 -3.51
CA SER A 678 -34.61 -9.23 -2.39
C SER A 678 -35.34 -8.82 -1.09
N LYS A 679 -35.91 -7.60 -1.06
CA LYS A 679 -36.53 -6.96 0.11
C LYS A 679 -35.58 -6.79 1.30
N LYS A 680 -34.34 -6.39 1.03
CA LYS A 680 -33.25 -6.26 2.02
C LYS A 680 -32.74 -4.82 2.15
N LEU A 681 -32.10 -4.57 3.27
CA LEU A 681 -31.46 -3.31 3.63
C LEU A 681 -30.02 -3.57 4.08
N LYS A 682 -29.07 -2.80 3.57
CA LYS A 682 -27.65 -2.81 3.99
C LYS A 682 -27.22 -1.42 4.44
N TYR A 683 -26.29 -1.37 5.39
CA TYR A 683 -25.62 -0.14 5.82
C TYR A 683 -24.11 -0.33 5.67
N ILE A 684 -23.55 0.19 4.57
CA ILE A 684 -22.12 0.08 4.27
C ILE A 684 -21.39 1.30 4.87
N PRO A 685 -20.38 1.12 5.75
CA PRO A 685 -19.64 2.25 6.34
C PRO A 685 -18.75 2.94 5.29
N ILE A 686 -18.81 4.28 5.23
CA ILE A 686 -17.90 5.09 4.41
C ILE A 686 -16.71 5.52 5.28
N PRO A 687 -15.45 5.27 4.88
CA PRO A 687 -14.25 5.71 5.61
C PRO A 687 -14.26 7.21 5.96
N ARG A 688 -13.63 7.59 7.08
CA ARG A 688 -13.46 8.99 7.49
C ARG A 688 -12.55 9.73 6.48
N SER A 689 -12.93 10.95 6.10
CA SER A 689 -12.12 11.82 5.22
C SER A 689 -10.74 12.09 5.83
N VAL A 690 -9.69 12.06 5.01
CA VAL A 690 -8.30 12.28 5.48
C VAL A 690 -8.09 13.72 5.96
N SER A 691 -8.68 14.68 5.26
CA SER A 691 -8.74 16.10 5.62
C SER A 691 -10.20 16.58 5.67
N LEU A 692 -10.45 17.63 6.43
CA LEU A 692 -11.74 18.33 6.50
C LEU A 692 -11.51 19.84 6.62
N SER A 693 -12.08 20.60 5.70
CA SER A 693 -11.93 22.06 5.68
C SER A 693 -12.47 22.73 6.95
N PRO A 694 -11.80 23.77 7.50
CA PRO A 694 -12.25 24.46 8.71
C PRO A 694 -13.61 25.15 8.59
N TYR A 695 -14.11 25.40 7.37
CA TYR A 695 -15.40 26.04 7.08
C TYR A 695 -16.63 25.14 7.32
N THR A 696 -16.67 24.46 8.47
CA THR A 696 -17.71 23.48 8.86
C THR A 696 -19.15 24.00 8.79
N SER A 697 -19.37 25.30 8.99
CA SER A 697 -20.69 25.94 8.85
C SER A 697 -21.15 26.05 7.40
N TRP A 698 -20.23 26.22 6.44
CA TRP A 698 -20.52 26.21 5.01
C TRP A 698 -20.74 24.76 4.52
N LEU A 699 -19.90 23.81 4.96
CA LEU A 699 -20.09 22.38 4.70
C LEU A 699 -21.53 21.92 5.08
N SER A 700 -22.04 22.34 6.24
CA SER A 700 -23.40 22.00 6.68
C SER A 700 -24.55 22.65 5.90
N LYS A 701 -24.27 23.60 4.99
CA LYS A 701 -25.25 24.11 4.02
C LYS A 701 -25.24 23.31 2.72
N ILE A 702 -24.07 22.80 2.32
CA ILE A 702 -23.90 22.00 1.11
C ILE A 702 -24.62 20.66 1.29
N SER A 703 -24.33 19.94 2.38
CA SER A 703 -24.77 18.55 2.58
C SER A 703 -25.03 18.26 4.06
N ASP A 704 -25.98 17.35 4.34
CA ASP A 704 -26.20 16.81 5.70
C ASP A 704 -25.06 15.85 6.15
N THR A 705 -24.20 15.41 5.22
CA THR A 705 -23.09 14.47 5.43
C THR A 705 -21.81 14.94 4.74
N ASP A 706 -20.64 14.59 5.27
CA ASP A 706 -19.32 15.05 4.77
C ASP A 706 -18.85 14.31 3.50
N VAL A 707 -19.80 13.81 2.71
CA VAL A 707 -19.66 12.98 1.51
C VAL A 707 -20.84 13.24 0.58
N LEU A 708 -20.60 13.27 -0.73
CA LEU A 708 -21.59 13.38 -1.83
C LEU A 708 -21.71 12.06 -2.61
N LEU A 709 -22.82 11.84 -3.31
CA LEU A 709 -23.16 10.59 -4.02
C LEU A 709 -23.58 10.82 -5.48
N ALA A 710 -23.03 10.04 -6.42
CA ALA A 710 -23.45 10.02 -7.82
C ALA A 710 -23.57 8.58 -8.38
N PRO A 711 -24.48 8.32 -9.35
CA PRO A 711 -24.50 7.05 -10.08
C PRO A 711 -23.30 6.93 -11.01
N LEU A 712 -22.75 5.71 -11.17
CA LEU A 712 -21.76 5.40 -12.21
C LEU A 712 -22.32 4.33 -13.15
N GLY A 713 -22.89 4.79 -14.26
CA GLY A 713 -23.61 3.90 -15.16
C GLY A 713 -24.88 3.33 -14.50
N LYS A 714 -25.35 2.22 -15.04
CA LYS A 714 -26.60 1.57 -14.62
C LYS A 714 -26.52 0.78 -13.30
N VAL A 715 -25.31 0.50 -12.78
CA VAL A 715 -25.08 -0.52 -11.72
C VAL A 715 -24.08 -0.07 -10.64
N GLY A 716 -23.12 0.80 -10.95
CA GLY A 716 -22.12 1.27 -9.98
C GLY A 716 -22.54 2.57 -9.29
N LEU A 717 -21.89 2.90 -8.18
CA LEU A 717 -21.98 4.23 -7.55
C LEU A 717 -20.59 4.81 -7.29
N VAL A 718 -20.50 6.13 -7.28
CA VAL A 718 -19.32 6.88 -6.84
C VAL A 718 -19.71 7.77 -5.67
N THR A 719 -18.89 7.76 -4.62
CA THR A 719 -18.95 8.77 -3.55
C THR A 719 -17.70 9.62 -3.58
N VAL A 720 -17.81 10.90 -3.26
CA VAL A 720 -16.65 11.77 -3.05
C VAL A 720 -16.75 12.39 -1.66
N ASP A 721 -15.75 12.19 -0.81
CA ASP A 721 -15.67 12.84 0.50
C ASP A 721 -15.13 14.26 0.41
N MET A 722 -15.45 15.09 1.42
CA MET A 722 -15.03 16.49 1.47
C MET A 722 -13.51 16.70 1.62
N GLY A 723 -12.71 15.63 1.74
CA GLY A 723 -11.25 15.66 1.67
C GLY A 723 -10.70 15.38 0.26
N GLY A 724 -11.58 15.11 -0.73
CA GLY A 724 -11.21 14.83 -2.12
C GLY A 724 -11.05 13.35 -2.45
N SER A 725 -11.36 12.43 -1.54
CA SER A 725 -11.25 10.99 -1.79
C SER A 725 -12.48 10.48 -2.55
N VAL A 726 -12.26 10.06 -3.80
CA VAL A 726 -13.25 9.44 -4.70
C VAL A 726 -13.25 7.93 -4.45
N ARG A 727 -14.40 7.32 -4.18
CA ARG A 727 -14.54 5.86 -3.98
C ARG A 727 -15.60 5.28 -4.93
N LEU A 728 -15.28 4.14 -5.54
CA LEU A 728 -16.14 3.36 -6.41
C LEU A 728 -16.74 2.18 -5.64
N TRP A 729 -18.08 2.10 -5.64
CA TRP A 729 -18.86 1.09 -4.92
C TRP A 729 -19.63 0.19 -5.88
N GLU A 730 -19.76 -1.07 -5.46
CA GLU A 730 -20.51 -2.12 -6.14
C GLU A 730 -21.56 -2.70 -5.18
N THR A 731 -22.85 -2.51 -5.47
CA THR A 731 -23.95 -2.91 -4.56
C THR A 731 -24.89 -3.97 -5.15
N GLY A 732 -24.78 -4.26 -6.45
CA GLY A 732 -25.58 -5.29 -7.13
C GLY A 732 -25.17 -6.70 -6.70
N LEU A 733 -26.13 -7.54 -6.30
CA LEU A 733 -25.85 -8.91 -5.85
C LEU A 733 -25.16 -9.75 -6.94
N ASP A 734 -25.72 -9.73 -8.16
CA ASP A 734 -25.19 -10.52 -9.29
C ASP A 734 -23.78 -10.13 -9.72
N SER A 735 -23.38 -8.87 -9.50
CA SER A 735 -22.05 -8.38 -9.85
C SER A 735 -21.07 -8.66 -8.70
N LEU A 736 -21.46 -8.37 -7.44
CA LEU A 736 -20.69 -8.75 -6.25
C LEU A 736 -20.39 -10.25 -6.22
N GLN A 737 -21.33 -11.12 -6.60
CA GLN A 737 -21.10 -12.57 -6.66
C GLN A 737 -20.07 -12.96 -7.72
N ARG A 738 -20.05 -12.31 -8.89
CA ARG A 738 -19.01 -12.52 -9.93
C ARG A 738 -17.66 -12.01 -9.45
N SER A 739 -17.60 -10.76 -9.01
CA SER A 739 -16.41 -10.10 -8.45
C SER A 739 -15.80 -10.90 -7.29
N LEU A 740 -16.62 -11.51 -6.43
CA LEU A 740 -16.20 -12.37 -5.32
C LEU A 740 -15.66 -13.72 -5.79
N GLN A 741 -16.25 -14.32 -6.82
CA GLN A 741 -15.73 -15.55 -7.40
C GLN A 741 -14.39 -15.30 -8.12
N ASP A 742 -14.27 -14.23 -8.89
CA ASP A 742 -13.01 -13.83 -9.53
C ASP A 742 -11.92 -13.50 -8.50
N TRP A 743 -12.27 -12.86 -7.39
CA TRP A 743 -11.36 -12.62 -6.27
C TRP A 743 -10.89 -13.93 -5.60
N ARG A 744 -11.80 -14.88 -5.36
CA ARG A 744 -11.44 -16.24 -4.88
C ARG A 744 -10.55 -16.98 -5.88
N ASN A 745 -10.83 -16.89 -7.18
CA ASN A 745 -10.01 -17.49 -8.23
C ASN A 745 -8.59 -16.87 -8.27
N MET A 746 -8.46 -15.56 -8.00
CA MET A 746 -7.16 -14.89 -7.89
C MET A 746 -6.37 -15.29 -6.64
N ILE A 747 -7.01 -15.66 -5.53
CA ILE A 747 -6.31 -16.18 -4.34
C ILE A 747 -5.94 -17.66 -4.51
N GLY A 748 -6.85 -18.45 -5.09
CA GLY A 748 -6.74 -19.91 -5.19
C GLY A 748 -7.24 -20.63 -3.93
N GLN A 749 -7.20 -21.96 -3.95
CA GLN A 749 -7.48 -22.77 -2.77
C GLN A 749 -6.19 -22.95 -1.95
N GLU A 750 -6.12 -22.33 -0.77
CA GLU A 750 -5.10 -22.68 0.23
C GLU A 750 -5.38 -24.07 0.80
N ASP A 751 -4.94 -25.11 0.09
CA ASP A 751 -4.65 -26.40 0.71
C ASP A 751 -3.42 -26.20 1.60
N GLY A 752 -3.64 -25.63 2.80
CA GLY A 752 -2.62 -25.15 3.75
C GLY A 752 -1.80 -26.25 4.42
N ARG A 753 -1.50 -27.33 3.70
CA ARG A 753 -0.68 -28.45 4.11
C ARG A 753 0.69 -28.32 3.44
N PRO A 754 1.81 -28.23 4.17
CA PRO A 754 3.10 -28.50 3.54
C PRO A 754 3.10 -29.92 2.97
N VAL A 755 3.83 -30.17 1.89
CA VAL A 755 3.84 -31.48 1.19
C VAL A 755 4.37 -32.56 2.14
N GLN A 756 3.46 -33.30 2.75
CA GLN A 756 3.73 -34.28 3.80
C GLN A 756 3.48 -35.68 3.26
N ILE A 757 4.54 -36.49 3.19
CA ILE A 757 4.44 -37.92 2.87
C ILE A 757 3.95 -38.65 4.13
N THR A 758 2.63 -38.77 4.25
CA THR A 758 1.99 -39.55 5.32
C THR A 758 2.05 -41.03 4.98
N ILE A 759 2.81 -41.80 5.76
CA ILE A 759 2.84 -43.26 5.68
C ILE A 759 1.94 -43.79 6.79
N GLU A 760 0.74 -44.24 6.45
CA GLU A 760 -0.17 -44.85 7.42
C GLU A 760 0.32 -46.25 7.81
N ARG A 761 0.49 -46.46 9.11
CA ARG A 761 0.76 -47.75 9.75
C ARG A 761 -0.02 -47.75 11.06
N ASP A 762 -0.99 -48.66 11.18
CA ASP A 762 -1.68 -48.91 12.44
C ASP A 762 -0.72 -49.61 13.43
N SER A 763 -0.65 -49.13 14.66
CA SER A 763 0.22 -49.72 15.68
C SER A 763 -0.39 -50.94 16.39
N GLY A 764 -1.72 -51.11 16.35
CA GLY A 764 -2.45 -52.22 16.99
C GLY A 764 -2.22 -52.38 18.50
N LEU A 765 -1.67 -51.36 19.18
CA LEU A 765 -1.12 -51.48 20.53
C LEU A 765 -1.72 -50.45 21.51
N GLU A 766 -2.24 -50.97 22.62
CA GLU A 766 -2.88 -50.19 23.69
C GLU A 766 -1.90 -49.30 24.49
N VAL A 767 -2.46 -48.44 25.34
CA VAL A 767 -1.74 -47.45 26.16
C VAL A 767 -1.90 -47.80 27.63
N SER A 768 -0.82 -47.73 28.41
CA SER A 768 -0.79 -48.25 29.78
C SER A 768 -0.90 -47.16 30.84
N SER A 769 0.23 -46.63 31.33
CA SER A 769 0.27 -45.53 32.28
C SER A 769 1.41 -44.56 31.94
N PRO A 770 1.18 -43.24 32.08
CA PRO A 770 2.17 -42.23 31.71
C PRO A 770 3.39 -42.32 32.64
N LYS A 771 4.57 -42.15 32.05
CA LYS A 771 5.87 -42.22 32.75
C LYS A 771 6.90 -41.34 32.04
N HIS A 772 8.04 -41.07 32.68
CA HIS A 772 9.12 -40.31 32.02
C HIS A 772 9.75 -41.12 30.87
N GLY A 773 10.10 -42.38 31.14
CA GLY A 773 10.98 -43.20 30.30
C GLY A 773 12.39 -43.29 30.91
N LYS A 774 13.25 -44.12 30.32
CA LYS A 774 14.69 -44.13 30.61
C LYS A 774 15.41 -43.17 29.68
N THR A 775 16.48 -42.52 30.15
CA THR A 775 17.41 -41.81 29.27
C THR A 775 18.32 -42.82 28.58
N ASP A 776 18.54 -42.64 27.28
CA ASP A 776 19.55 -43.40 26.52
C ASP A 776 20.92 -42.70 26.66
N PRO A 777 21.98 -43.35 27.17
CA PRO A 777 23.31 -42.75 27.26
C PRO A 777 23.91 -42.42 25.88
N ASP A 778 23.53 -43.16 24.82
CA ASP A 778 24.07 -42.99 23.46
C ASP A 778 23.18 -42.06 22.60
N ASN A 779 22.08 -41.55 23.15
CA ASN A 779 21.06 -40.71 22.49
C ASN A 779 20.62 -41.22 21.11
N MET A 780 20.36 -42.52 20.96
CA MET A 780 19.91 -43.08 19.68
C MET A 780 18.46 -42.69 19.34
N PRO A 781 18.10 -42.60 18.05
CA PRO A 781 16.76 -42.20 17.62
C PRO A 781 15.73 -43.33 17.80
N HIS A 782 15.01 -43.33 18.93
CA HIS A 782 13.96 -44.32 19.22
C HIS A 782 12.59 -43.90 18.67
N VAL A 783 11.94 -44.81 17.94
CA VAL A 783 10.62 -44.59 17.33
C VAL A 783 9.61 -45.66 17.79
N GLY A 784 8.38 -45.26 18.13
CA GLY A 784 7.26 -46.18 18.41
C GLY A 784 7.28 -46.95 19.75
N GLY A 785 8.39 -46.92 20.49
CA GLY A 785 8.56 -47.64 21.77
C GLY A 785 7.84 -46.99 22.97
N ASN A 786 7.95 -47.65 24.13
CA ASN A 786 7.49 -47.13 25.43
C ASN A 786 8.56 -47.23 26.54
N THR A 787 9.84 -47.32 26.16
CA THR A 787 10.98 -47.53 27.06
C THR A 787 11.73 -46.23 27.35
N TRP A 788 11.94 -45.40 26.32
CA TRP A 788 12.88 -44.28 26.34
C TRP A 788 12.18 -42.92 26.42
N ALA A 789 12.82 -41.98 27.11
CA ALA A 789 12.47 -40.56 27.11
C ALA A 789 13.06 -39.87 25.87
N GLY A 790 12.36 -38.91 25.28
CA GLY A 790 12.79 -38.17 24.08
C GLY A 790 12.56 -38.88 22.75
N GLY A 791 12.09 -40.14 22.77
CA GLY A 791 11.71 -40.89 21.57
C GLY A 791 10.52 -40.25 20.83
N THR A 792 10.42 -40.52 19.52
CA THR A 792 9.40 -39.92 18.65
C THR A 792 8.33 -40.93 18.22
N GLY A 793 7.07 -40.50 18.15
CA GLY A 793 5.93 -41.37 17.83
C GLY A 793 5.70 -42.55 18.81
N GLY A 794 6.23 -42.48 20.04
CA GLY A 794 6.11 -43.55 21.04
C GLY A 794 4.78 -43.59 21.80
N ARG A 795 4.68 -44.46 22.82
CA ARG A 795 3.56 -44.50 23.78
C ARG A 795 4.05 -44.45 25.22
N ASP A 796 3.19 -44.00 26.13
CA ASP A 796 3.40 -43.89 27.60
C ASP A 796 4.54 -42.94 28.08
N THR A 797 5.64 -42.77 27.34
CA THR A 797 6.82 -41.99 27.76
C THR A 797 6.77 -40.50 27.37
N ALA A 798 7.61 -39.68 28.01
CA ALA A 798 7.79 -38.29 27.63
C ALA A 798 8.59 -38.20 26.31
N GLY A 799 8.04 -37.52 25.30
CA GLY A 799 8.61 -37.51 23.94
C GLY A 799 7.80 -36.66 22.97
N LEU A 800 8.07 -36.78 21.66
CA LEU A 800 7.41 -35.98 20.61
C LEU A 800 6.53 -36.83 19.68
N GLY A 801 5.31 -36.36 19.39
CA GLY A 801 4.41 -36.99 18.39
C GLY A 801 3.69 -38.27 18.81
N GLY A 802 3.99 -38.83 19.99
CA GLY A 802 3.41 -40.06 20.55
C GLY A 802 2.03 -39.91 21.24
N LYS A 803 1.53 -41.01 21.82
CA LYS A 803 0.24 -41.13 22.53
C LYS A 803 0.40 -41.50 24.02
N GLY A 804 -0.39 -40.89 24.90
CA GLY A 804 -0.42 -41.23 26.34
C GLY A 804 0.77 -40.76 27.20
N GLY A 805 1.76 -40.06 26.64
CA GLY A 805 2.90 -39.50 27.40
C GLY A 805 2.53 -38.29 28.29
N PRO A 806 3.22 -38.06 29.42
CA PRO A 806 2.86 -37.02 30.40
C PRO A 806 3.19 -35.59 29.96
N TYR A 807 4.25 -35.40 29.17
CA TYR A 807 4.68 -34.10 28.65
C TYR A 807 5.61 -34.29 27.44
N ARG A 808 5.87 -33.20 26.71
CA ARG A 808 6.82 -33.20 25.60
C ARG A 808 8.25 -33.08 26.12
N LEU A 809 9.13 -33.90 25.56
CA LEU A 809 10.56 -33.85 25.76
C LEU A 809 11.21 -34.03 24.39
N ASP A 810 12.12 -33.13 24.04
CA ASP A 810 12.86 -33.14 22.78
C ASP A 810 14.31 -33.58 23.03
N ALA A 811 14.85 -34.35 22.11
CA ALA A 811 16.22 -34.87 22.11
C ALA A 811 16.95 -34.63 20.77
N GLY A 812 16.36 -33.81 19.88
CA GLY A 812 16.91 -33.44 18.57
C GLY A 812 16.53 -34.38 17.42
N HIS A 813 15.64 -35.36 17.66
CA HIS A 813 15.34 -36.44 16.71
C HIS A 813 14.18 -36.11 15.76
N LYS A 814 14.23 -36.70 14.56
CA LYS A 814 13.17 -36.53 13.54
C LYS A 814 11.82 -36.99 14.09
N VAL A 815 10.85 -36.08 14.09
CA VAL A 815 9.53 -36.30 14.72
C VAL A 815 8.61 -37.13 13.82
N TYR A 816 8.42 -38.40 14.17
CA TYR A 816 7.30 -39.20 13.70
C TYR A 816 6.05 -38.89 14.54
N GLN A 817 4.89 -38.75 13.89
CA GLN A 817 3.62 -38.47 14.55
C GLN A 817 2.63 -39.61 14.35
N ILE A 818 1.97 -40.02 15.42
CA ILE A 818 0.85 -40.97 15.38
C ILE A 818 -0.39 -40.29 14.74
N SER A 819 -1.30 -41.07 14.14
CA SER A 819 -2.58 -40.58 13.62
C SER A 819 -3.44 -39.90 14.70
N GLN A 820 -4.44 -39.11 14.31
CA GLN A 820 -5.28 -38.40 15.29
C GLN A 820 -6.24 -39.36 16.02
N ALA A 821 -6.84 -40.31 15.31
CA ALA A 821 -7.71 -41.33 15.90
C ALA A 821 -7.03 -42.15 17.02
N GLU A 822 -5.77 -42.54 16.84
CA GLU A 822 -4.98 -43.23 17.88
C GLU A 822 -4.68 -42.36 19.12
N LYS A 823 -4.65 -41.02 18.98
CA LYS A 823 -4.47 -40.09 20.11
C LYS A 823 -5.79 -39.86 20.85
N ASP A 824 -6.89 -39.80 20.13
CA ASP A 824 -8.22 -39.58 20.70
C ASP A 824 -8.71 -40.82 21.46
N ALA A 825 -8.37 -42.02 20.96
CA ALA A 825 -8.63 -43.32 21.57
C ALA A 825 -7.88 -43.61 22.89
N VAL A 826 -7.04 -42.70 23.38
CA VAL A 826 -6.41 -42.83 24.70
C VAL A 826 -7.47 -42.72 25.81
N PRO A 827 -7.54 -43.65 26.79
CA PRO A 827 -8.55 -43.57 27.87
C PRO A 827 -8.45 -42.29 28.71
N GLU A 828 -9.59 -41.78 29.19
CA GLU A 828 -9.64 -40.55 30.01
C GLU A 828 -8.90 -40.67 31.35
N GLU A 829 -8.75 -41.88 31.89
CA GLU A 829 -7.94 -42.15 33.08
C GLU A 829 -6.45 -41.90 32.80
N VAL A 830 -5.94 -42.37 31.66
CA VAL A 830 -4.56 -42.13 31.20
C VAL A 830 -4.35 -40.63 30.92
N LYS A 831 -5.32 -39.96 30.27
CA LYS A 831 -5.28 -38.50 30.05
C LYS A 831 -5.26 -37.72 31.37
N ARG A 832 -6.00 -38.16 32.40
CA ARG A 832 -6.01 -37.55 33.74
C ARG A 832 -4.66 -37.74 34.46
N ALA A 833 -4.14 -38.97 34.48
CA ALA A 833 -2.83 -39.27 35.04
C ALA A 833 -1.70 -38.50 34.34
N ALA A 834 -1.78 -38.32 33.02
CA ALA A 834 -0.82 -37.57 32.23
C ALA A 834 -0.86 -36.07 32.59
N ARG A 835 -2.05 -35.48 32.74
CA ARG A 835 -2.23 -34.09 33.23
C ARG A 835 -1.66 -33.91 34.63
N GLU A 836 -1.97 -34.81 35.57
CA GLU A 836 -1.42 -34.75 36.93
C GLU A 836 0.12 -34.85 36.96
N MET A 837 0.70 -35.75 36.16
CA MET A 837 2.16 -35.88 36.07
C MET A 837 2.80 -34.66 35.40
N GLY A 838 2.17 -34.12 34.37
CA GLY A 838 2.55 -32.85 33.72
C GLY A 838 2.51 -31.67 34.68
N GLU A 839 1.44 -31.51 35.46
CA GLU A 839 1.33 -30.48 36.49
C GLU A 839 2.38 -30.64 37.60
N LYS A 840 2.61 -31.87 38.09
CA LYS A 840 3.62 -32.14 39.12
C LYS A 840 5.03 -31.80 38.59
N ALA A 841 5.36 -32.20 37.37
CA ALA A 841 6.63 -31.86 36.71
C ALA A 841 6.77 -30.36 36.42
N PHE A 842 5.69 -29.67 36.02
CA PHE A 842 5.67 -28.22 35.80
C PHE A 842 5.87 -27.44 37.10
N LYS A 843 5.14 -27.80 38.16
CA LYS A 843 5.28 -27.24 39.51
C LYS A 843 6.66 -27.54 40.12
N GLN A 844 7.30 -28.64 39.73
CA GLN A 844 8.67 -28.96 40.12
C GLN A 844 9.71 -28.12 39.34
N ARG A 845 9.59 -28.00 38.00
CA ARG A 845 10.42 -27.08 37.21
C ARG A 845 10.32 -25.62 37.67
N LEU A 846 9.12 -25.14 38.02
CA LEU A 846 8.93 -23.80 38.59
C LEU A 846 9.70 -23.60 39.90
N LYS A 847 9.76 -24.63 40.76
CA LYS A 847 10.58 -24.61 41.99
C LYS A 847 12.08 -24.65 41.69
N GLU A 848 12.51 -25.44 40.72
CA GLU A 848 13.91 -25.52 40.26
C GLU A 848 14.40 -24.17 39.66
N ILE A 849 13.51 -23.43 38.97
CA ILE A 849 13.77 -22.11 38.39
C ILE A 849 13.69 -20.97 39.42
N GLN A 850 13.07 -21.21 40.59
CA GLN A 850 12.90 -20.24 41.68
C GLN A 850 12.27 -18.88 41.29
N MET A 851 11.27 -18.87 40.41
CA MET A 851 10.58 -17.66 39.95
C MET A 851 9.07 -17.78 40.23
N SER A 852 8.43 -16.71 40.72
CA SER A 852 6.96 -16.71 40.87
C SER A 852 6.26 -16.38 39.54
N GLU A 853 4.98 -16.74 39.42
CA GLU A 853 4.19 -16.43 38.22
C GLU A 853 4.07 -14.91 37.98
N TYR A 854 3.99 -14.13 39.06
CA TYR A 854 4.01 -12.66 39.03
C TYR A 854 5.36 -12.10 38.53
N ASP A 855 6.47 -12.70 38.96
CA ASP A 855 7.81 -12.32 38.50
C ASP A 855 7.96 -12.57 36.99
N ALA A 856 7.49 -13.73 36.52
CA ALA A 856 7.51 -14.08 35.11
C ALA A 856 6.71 -13.09 34.26
N SER A 857 5.49 -12.71 34.67
CA SER A 857 4.70 -11.69 33.97
C SER A 857 5.34 -10.30 34.03
N THR A 858 6.02 -9.97 35.13
CA THR A 858 6.72 -8.68 35.27
C THR A 858 7.92 -8.60 34.31
N TYR A 859 8.67 -9.70 34.15
CA TYR A 859 9.78 -9.75 33.20
C TYR A 859 9.31 -9.73 31.74
N GLU A 860 8.29 -10.50 31.39
CA GLU A 860 7.73 -10.54 30.03
C GLU A 860 7.20 -9.18 29.57
N ARG A 861 6.72 -8.33 30.50
CA ARG A 861 6.34 -6.94 30.20
C ARG A 861 7.50 -6.12 29.61
N PHE A 862 8.69 -6.23 30.20
CA PHE A 862 9.88 -5.51 29.73
C PHE A 862 10.55 -6.19 28.53
N SER A 863 10.79 -7.51 28.59
CA SER A 863 11.38 -8.29 27.48
C SER A 863 10.51 -8.19 26.21
N GLY A 864 9.19 -8.31 26.34
CA GLY A 864 8.24 -8.20 25.23
C GLY A 864 8.25 -6.83 24.54
N ALA A 865 8.49 -5.74 25.27
CA ALA A 865 8.60 -4.39 24.71
C ALA A 865 9.87 -4.21 23.85
N VAL A 866 10.98 -4.86 24.20
CA VAL A 866 12.28 -4.73 23.52
C VAL A 866 12.65 -5.90 22.60
N ARG A 867 11.84 -6.97 22.53
CA ARG A 867 12.15 -8.22 21.80
C ARG A 867 12.59 -8.02 20.35
N ARG A 868 12.01 -7.05 19.62
CA ARG A 868 12.41 -6.73 18.23
C ARG A 868 13.72 -5.94 18.18
N GLN A 869 13.90 -5.05 19.14
CA GLN A 869 15.08 -4.20 19.33
C GLN A 869 16.31 -5.04 19.70
N VAL A 870 16.14 -6.06 20.56
CA VAL A 870 17.14 -7.10 20.88
C VAL A 870 17.57 -7.84 19.61
N GLN A 871 16.64 -8.28 18.77
CA GLN A 871 16.96 -8.99 17.52
C GLN A 871 17.71 -8.08 16.53
N SER A 872 17.29 -6.82 16.39
CA SER A 872 17.99 -5.81 15.58
C SER A 872 19.42 -5.57 16.09
N LEU A 873 19.59 -5.42 17.41
CA LEU A 873 20.90 -5.20 18.02
C LEU A 873 21.82 -6.44 17.89
N ARG A 874 21.28 -7.67 17.96
CA ARG A 874 22.06 -8.89 17.64
C ARG A 874 22.55 -8.90 16.19
N ILE A 875 21.71 -8.53 15.21
CA ILE A 875 22.13 -8.40 13.80
C ILE A 875 23.25 -7.34 13.65
N ILE A 876 23.21 -6.25 14.41
CA ILE A 876 24.29 -5.25 14.44
C ILE A 876 25.58 -5.84 15.06
N LEU A 877 25.49 -6.57 16.18
CA LEU A 877 26.63 -7.23 16.85
C LEU A 877 27.25 -8.38 16.03
N ASP A 878 26.48 -9.03 15.16
CA ASP A 878 26.99 -10.02 14.22
C ASP A 878 27.82 -9.37 13.10
N ASN A 879 27.36 -8.25 12.55
CA ASN A 879 28.04 -7.50 11.49
C ASN A 879 29.22 -6.64 11.97
N LEU A 880 29.35 -6.38 13.28
CA LEU A 880 30.43 -5.55 13.82
C LEU A 880 31.79 -6.25 13.79
N GLN A 881 32.70 -5.69 12.98
CA GLN A 881 34.08 -6.16 12.79
C GLN A 881 35.03 -5.64 13.88
N ALA A 882 36.26 -6.18 13.91
CA ALA A 882 37.31 -5.82 14.86
C ALA A 882 38.47 -5.07 14.19
N LYS A 883 38.92 -3.96 14.79
CA LYS A 883 40.14 -3.25 14.38
C LYS A 883 41.39 -3.81 15.08
N GLY A 884 41.76 -5.05 14.76
CA GLY A 884 43.07 -5.60 15.13
C GLY A 884 44.17 -4.92 14.30
N LYS A 885 44.87 -3.92 14.87
CA LYS A 885 45.99 -3.24 14.19
C LYS A 885 47.23 -4.12 14.13
N GLU A 886 47.44 -4.79 13.00
CA GLU A 886 48.59 -5.67 12.80
C GLU A 886 49.82 -4.92 12.24
N ARG A 887 51.02 -5.33 12.68
CA ARG A 887 52.30 -4.75 12.24
C ARG A 887 52.83 -5.39 10.96
N GLN A 888 52.37 -4.88 9.82
CA GLN A 888 52.78 -5.35 8.51
C GLN A 888 53.93 -4.53 7.89
N TRP A 889 54.49 -5.05 6.79
CA TRP A 889 55.57 -4.40 6.04
C TRP A 889 55.00 -3.52 4.92
N LEU A 890 54.96 -2.21 5.15
CA LEU A 890 54.70 -1.21 4.11
C LEU A 890 55.84 -1.23 3.09
N ARG A 891 55.55 -1.66 1.86
CA ARG A 891 56.48 -1.68 0.72
C ARG A 891 56.46 -0.33 -0.02
N HIS A 892 57.20 -0.22 -1.12
CA HIS A 892 57.27 0.98 -1.97
C HIS A 892 57.77 2.24 -1.23
N GLN A 893 58.57 2.09 -0.19
CA GLN A 893 59.13 3.20 0.58
C GLN A 893 60.45 3.66 -0.04
N ALA A 894 60.76 4.96 0.08
CA ALA A 894 62.08 5.51 -0.28
C ALA A 894 63.12 5.37 0.85
N ILE A 895 62.70 4.93 2.04
CA ILE A 895 63.53 4.77 3.25
C ILE A 895 63.01 3.54 4.02
N GLY A 896 63.89 2.59 4.35
CA GLY A 896 63.55 1.40 5.12
C GLY A 896 64.61 0.30 5.01
N GLU A 897 64.20 -0.93 5.27
CA GLU A 897 64.95 -2.15 4.92
C GLU A 897 64.77 -2.44 3.42
N LEU A 898 65.69 -3.11 2.73
CA LEU A 898 65.53 -3.35 1.27
C LEU A 898 64.40 -4.35 0.99
N ASP A 899 63.55 -4.12 -0.02
CA ASP A 899 62.58 -5.13 -0.48
C ASP A 899 63.19 -5.99 -1.60
N ASP A 900 63.50 -7.24 -1.28
CA ASP A 900 64.24 -8.18 -2.13
C ASP A 900 63.53 -8.45 -3.47
N ALA A 901 62.20 -8.31 -3.49
CA ALA A 901 61.37 -8.40 -4.68
C ALA A 901 61.57 -7.23 -5.68
N LYS A 902 62.28 -6.17 -5.30
CA LYS A 902 62.48 -4.93 -6.08
C LYS A 902 63.95 -4.61 -6.40
N ILE A 903 64.84 -5.59 -6.25
CA ILE A 903 66.27 -5.44 -6.60
C ILE A 903 66.44 -5.04 -8.08
N ILE A 904 65.60 -5.57 -8.98
CA ILE A 904 65.61 -5.22 -10.41
C ILE A 904 65.20 -3.75 -10.63
N ASP A 905 64.08 -3.33 -10.04
CA ASP A 905 63.61 -1.93 -10.10
C ASP A 905 64.70 -0.95 -9.63
N GLY A 906 65.38 -1.28 -8.52
CA GLY A 906 66.48 -0.48 -7.98
C GLY A 906 67.69 -0.39 -8.90
N LEU A 907 68.04 -1.49 -9.59
CA LEU A 907 69.07 -1.49 -10.62
C LEU A 907 68.68 -0.64 -11.86
N THR A 908 67.38 -0.45 -12.12
CA THR A 908 66.89 0.49 -13.14
C THR A 908 66.75 1.93 -12.66
N GLY A 909 67.06 2.22 -11.40
CA GLY A 909 67.06 3.58 -10.82
C GLY A 909 65.80 3.97 -10.04
N GLU A 910 64.87 3.04 -9.83
CA GLU A 910 63.69 3.27 -8.98
C GLU A 910 64.12 3.49 -7.52
N LYS A 911 63.50 4.46 -6.84
CA LYS A 911 63.84 4.83 -5.46
C LYS A 911 62.90 4.20 -4.43
N ALA A 912 61.71 3.78 -4.85
CA ALA A 912 60.69 3.16 -4.00
C ALA A 912 60.95 1.65 -3.75
N ILE A 913 62.18 1.28 -3.36
CA ILE A 913 62.64 -0.12 -3.26
C ILE A 913 62.78 -0.63 -1.82
N TYR A 914 62.30 0.12 -0.83
CA TYR A 914 62.42 -0.23 0.59
C TYR A 914 61.06 -0.65 1.20
N LYS A 915 61.14 -1.43 2.28
CA LYS A 915 60.04 -1.88 3.14
C LYS A 915 60.24 -1.38 4.57
N ARG A 916 59.16 -0.98 5.25
CA ARG A 916 59.16 -0.47 6.63
C ARG A 916 58.03 -1.11 7.42
N ARG A 917 58.25 -1.48 8.69
CA ARG A 917 57.15 -1.89 9.58
C ARG A 917 56.26 -0.69 9.90
N GLY A 918 54.98 -0.84 9.61
CA GLY A 918 53.91 0.09 9.98
C GLY A 918 52.74 -0.66 10.62
N GLU A 919 51.86 0.07 11.28
CA GLU A 919 50.57 -0.47 11.74
C GLU A 919 49.56 -0.15 10.66
N LEU A 920 49.01 -1.19 10.01
CA LEU A 920 47.98 -1.05 8.99
C LEU A 920 46.60 -1.12 9.66
N GLU A 921 45.61 -0.48 9.06
CA GLU A 921 44.22 -0.85 9.33
C GLU A 921 43.97 -2.25 8.74
N PRO A 922 43.28 -3.16 9.45
CA PRO A 922 43.04 -4.50 8.95
C PRO A 922 42.11 -4.53 7.74
N GLU A 923 42.31 -5.51 6.86
CA GLU A 923 41.43 -5.75 5.72
C GLU A 923 40.05 -6.26 6.17
N LEU A 924 39.03 -5.95 5.35
CA LEU A 924 37.62 -6.28 5.60
C LEU A 924 37.40 -7.79 5.79
N GLY A 925 37.31 -8.22 7.06
CA GLY A 925 37.10 -9.62 7.44
C GLY A 925 38.13 -10.22 8.42
N SER A 926 39.12 -9.44 8.90
CA SER A 926 40.09 -9.95 9.88
C SER A 926 39.44 -10.44 11.19
N PRO A 927 39.91 -11.54 11.79
CA PRO A 927 39.39 -12.05 13.06
C PRO A 927 39.75 -11.14 14.26
N GLN A 928 38.85 -11.07 15.24
CA GLN A 928 39.02 -10.29 16.47
C GLN A 928 40.09 -10.87 17.40
N GLN A 929 40.91 -10.01 18.03
CA GLN A 929 41.98 -10.45 18.93
C GLN A 929 41.65 -10.27 20.42
N LYS A 930 40.99 -9.17 20.81
CA LYS A 930 40.52 -8.96 22.20
C LYS A 930 39.04 -8.52 22.22
N PRO A 931 38.26 -8.88 23.25
CA PRO A 931 36.90 -8.38 23.36
C PRO A 931 36.89 -6.85 23.51
N LYS A 932 35.95 -6.19 22.84
CA LYS A 932 35.67 -4.75 23.03
C LYS A 932 35.02 -4.57 24.42
N ARG A 933 35.30 -3.48 25.12
CA ARG A 933 34.67 -3.17 26.44
C ARG A 933 33.58 -2.12 26.31
N LEU A 934 32.43 -2.38 26.92
CA LEU A 934 31.28 -1.48 26.97
C LEU A 934 30.80 -1.27 28.41
N ARG A 935 30.95 -0.06 28.95
CA ARG A 935 30.36 0.33 30.23
C ARG A 935 29.10 1.16 30.01
N LEU A 936 27.97 0.66 30.51
CA LEU A 936 26.71 1.40 30.53
C LEU A 936 26.55 2.11 31.88
N VAL A 937 26.53 3.43 31.85
CA VAL A 937 26.30 4.30 33.02
C VAL A 937 24.83 4.72 33.00
N VAL A 938 24.10 4.54 34.10
CA VAL A 938 22.64 4.66 34.12
C VAL A 938 22.16 5.56 35.25
N ASP A 939 21.35 6.56 34.92
CA ASP A 939 20.62 7.37 35.90
C ASP A 939 19.57 6.52 36.63
N VAL A 940 19.79 6.34 37.93
CA VAL A 940 18.86 5.72 38.89
C VAL A 940 18.56 6.67 40.05
N SER A 941 18.48 7.96 39.74
CA SER A 941 18.16 9.03 40.69
C SER A 941 16.65 9.21 40.94
N GLY A 942 16.31 9.99 41.96
CA GLY A 942 14.92 10.29 42.31
C GLY A 942 14.16 11.12 41.26
N SER A 943 14.83 11.78 40.30
CA SER A 943 14.12 12.44 39.19
C SER A 943 13.53 11.41 38.22
N MET A 944 14.26 10.33 37.95
CA MET A 944 13.82 9.22 37.09
C MET A 944 12.53 8.61 37.63
N TYR A 945 12.48 8.26 38.92
CA TYR A 945 11.26 7.73 39.54
C TYR A 945 10.13 8.77 39.59
N ARG A 946 10.41 10.01 40.02
CA ARG A 946 9.40 11.07 40.19
C ARG A 946 8.68 11.45 38.89
N PHE A 947 9.39 11.48 37.76
CA PHE A 947 8.82 11.89 36.48
C PHE A 947 8.34 10.71 35.61
N ASN A 948 8.64 9.45 35.99
CA ASN A 948 8.21 8.26 35.24
C ASN A 948 6.70 8.22 34.98
N GLY A 949 5.87 8.65 35.95
CA GLY A 949 4.41 8.72 35.80
C GLY A 949 3.90 9.78 34.82
N VAL A 950 4.78 10.64 34.28
CA VAL A 950 4.47 11.66 33.28
C VAL A 950 5.02 11.29 31.91
N ASP A 951 6.26 10.78 31.84
CA ASP A 951 6.96 10.55 30.57
C ASP A 951 7.61 9.17 30.38
N GLY A 952 7.49 8.25 31.34
CA GLY A 952 8.03 6.88 31.24
C GLY A 952 9.57 6.76 31.26
N ARG A 953 10.33 7.79 31.69
CA ARG A 953 11.80 7.80 31.60
C ARG A 953 12.51 6.65 32.34
N LEU A 954 12.03 6.24 33.52
CA LEU A 954 12.62 5.13 34.29
C LEU A 954 12.28 3.77 33.67
N GLU A 955 11.05 3.59 33.17
CA GLU A 955 10.66 2.38 32.44
C GLU A 955 11.44 2.24 31.13
N ARG A 956 11.65 3.32 30.36
CA ARG A 956 12.56 3.30 29.20
C ARG A 956 14.02 2.96 29.58
N SER A 957 14.51 3.45 30.72
CA SER A 957 15.86 3.13 31.20
C SER A 957 16.00 1.63 31.56
N MET A 958 15.00 1.08 32.25
CA MET A 958 14.94 -0.36 32.56
C MET A 958 14.77 -1.23 31.30
N GLU A 959 13.97 -0.79 30.32
CA GLU A 959 13.88 -1.42 28.99
C GLU A 959 15.23 -1.41 28.26
N ALA A 960 15.95 -0.29 28.24
CA ALA A 960 17.26 -0.18 27.61
C ALA A 960 18.29 -1.12 28.26
N VAL A 961 18.30 -1.20 29.60
CA VAL A 961 19.14 -2.16 30.34
C VAL A 961 18.73 -3.61 30.04
N CYS A 962 17.44 -3.92 30.01
CA CYS A 962 16.92 -5.24 29.62
C CYS A 962 17.38 -5.63 28.20
N MET A 963 17.25 -4.71 27.25
CA MET A 963 17.67 -4.88 25.86
C MET A 963 19.16 -5.18 25.73
N VAL A 964 20.03 -4.49 26.48
CA VAL A 964 21.48 -4.78 26.50
C VAL A 964 21.76 -6.15 27.12
N MET A 965 21.13 -6.50 28.25
CA MET A 965 21.32 -7.81 28.89
C MET A 965 20.83 -8.99 28.06
N GLU A 966 19.79 -8.82 27.23
CA GLU A 966 19.34 -9.85 26.29
C GLU A 966 20.13 -9.83 24.96
N ALA A 967 20.54 -8.68 24.44
CA ALA A 967 21.26 -8.63 23.16
C ALA A 967 22.68 -9.18 23.25
N PHE A 968 23.42 -8.90 24.33
CA PHE A 968 24.82 -9.31 24.50
C PHE A 968 24.99 -10.75 25.03
N GLU A 969 23.89 -11.46 25.31
CA GLU A 969 23.90 -12.88 25.68
C GLU A 969 24.56 -13.74 24.57
N ASN A 970 25.56 -14.54 24.96
CA ASN A 970 26.47 -15.32 24.09
C ASN A 970 27.53 -14.50 23.30
N TYR A 971 27.51 -13.17 23.36
CA TYR A 971 28.53 -12.30 22.73
C TYR A 971 29.75 -12.04 23.63
N GLU A 972 29.85 -12.72 24.78
CA GLU A 972 30.92 -12.61 25.80
C GLU A 972 32.36 -12.68 25.23
N HIS A 973 32.53 -13.29 24.06
CA HIS A 973 33.81 -13.42 23.35
C HIS A 973 34.16 -12.22 22.45
N LYS A 974 33.15 -11.51 21.90
CA LYS A 974 33.33 -10.26 21.12
C LYS A 974 33.30 -9.01 22.00
N PHE A 975 32.45 -9.02 23.02
CA PHE A 975 32.18 -7.88 23.91
C PHE A 975 32.13 -8.31 25.38
N LYS A 976 32.88 -7.62 26.22
CA LYS A 976 32.66 -7.60 27.68
C LYS A 976 31.90 -6.35 28.04
N TYR A 977 30.78 -6.47 28.76
CA TYR A 977 30.01 -5.33 29.22
C TYR A 977 29.83 -5.31 30.74
N ASP A 978 29.65 -4.11 31.29
CA ASP A 978 29.24 -3.91 32.68
C ASP A 978 28.29 -2.71 32.81
N ILE A 979 27.48 -2.70 33.87
CA ILE A 979 26.40 -1.72 34.09
C ILE A 979 26.53 -1.13 35.49
N VAL A 980 26.64 0.19 35.57
CA VAL A 980 26.77 0.96 36.81
C VAL A 980 25.74 2.09 36.87
N GLY A 981 25.14 2.29 38.04
CA GLY A 981 24.20 3.38 38.30
C GLY A 981 24.85 4.60 38.94
N HIS A 982 24.26 5.78 38.73
CA HIS A 982 24.47 6.97 39.58
C HIS A 982 23.14 7.49 40.14
N SER A 983 23.20 8.11 41.31
CA SER A 983 22.07 8.78 41.98
C SER A 983 22.61 9.81 42.98
N GLY A 984 21.74 10.41 43.80
CA GLY A 984 22.18 11.24 44.94
C GLY A 984 22.94 10.49 46.03
N ASP A 985 22.87 9.15 46.10
CA ASP A 985 23.62 8.36 47.09
C ASP A 985 25.08 8.09 46.68
N GLY A 986 25.38 8.16 45.38
CA GLY A 986 26.73 7.89 44.87
C GLY A 986 26.83 7.72 43.36
N PHE A 987 28.08 7.68 42.89
CA PHE A 987 28.47 7.74 41.47
C PHE A 987 28.82 6.39 40.84
N ASN A 988 28.85 5.29 41.60
CA ASN A 988 29.29 3.97 41.15
C ASN A 988 28.50 2.84 41.83
N ILE A 989 27.20 2.78 41.57
CA ILE A 989 26.29 1.74 42.06
C ILE A 989 26.43 0.53 41.15
N ALA A 990 27.15 -0.52 41.57
CA ALA A 990 27.37 -1.70 40.73
C ALA A 990 26.06 -2.49 40.52
N LEU A 991 25.54 -2.50 39.29
CA LEU A 991 24.34 -3.26 38.91
C LEU A 991 24.71 -4.60 38.26
N VAL A 992 25.57 -4.57 37.24
CA VAL A 992 26.13 -5.78 36.61
C VAL A 992 27.64 -5.61 36.48
N GLY A 993 28.42 -6.51 37.08
CA GLY A 993 29.88 -6.57 36.86
C GLY A 993 30.23 -7.50 35.69
N SER A 994 31.34 -7.22 35.00
CA SER A 994 31.78 -7.98 33.81
C SER A 994 31.97 -9.48 34.04
N ASP A 995 32.27 -9.89 35.27
CA ASP A 995 32.48 -11.28 35.65
C ASP A 995 31.22 -11.95 36.24
N LYS A 996 30.11 -11.20 36.32
CA LYS A 996 28.83 -11.60 36.94
C LYS A 996 27.63 -11.23 36.06
N VAL A 997 27.77 -11.48 34.75
CA VAL A 997 26.72 -11.29 33.74
C VAL A 997 25.48 -12.16 34.07
N PRO A 998 24.25 -11.61 34.03
CA PRO A 998 23.02 -12.35 34.38
C PRO A 998 22.62 -13.35 33.28
N LYS A 999 22.71 -14.64 33.59
CA LYS A 999 22.51 -15.76 32.65
C LYS A 999 21.05 -16.20 32.51
N ASN A 1000 20.24 -15.99 33.55
CA ASN A 1000 18.83 -16.38 33.58
C ASN A 1000 17.90 -15.16 33.74
N ASN A 1001 16.69 -15.22 33.18
CA ASN A 1001 15.68 -14.14 33.27
C ASN A 1001 15.38 -13.70 34.72
N LYS A 1002 15.51 -14.60 35.71
CA LYS A 1002 15.41 -14.24 37.14
C LYS A 1002 16.44 -13.19 37.55
N GLN A 1003 17.69 -13.38 37.17
CA GLN A 1003 18.78 -12.45 37.49
C GLN A 1003 18.59 -11.11 36.76
N ARG A 1004 18.15 -11.15 35.50
CA ARG A 1004 17.81 -9.94 34.71
C ARG A 1004 16.67 -9.14 35.37
N LEU A 1005 15.63 -9.82 35.84
CA LEU A 1005 14.54 -9.20 36.61
C LEU A 1005 15.02 -8.64 37.97
N GLU A 1006 15.95 -9.32 38.63
CA GLU A 1006 16.52 -8.88 39.91
C GLU A 1006 17.28 -7.56 39.75
N ILE A 1007 18.06 -7.39 38.68
CA ILE A 1007 18.69 -6.10 38.33
C ILE A 1007 17.64 -5.01 38.07
N ILE A 1008 16.59 -5.29 37.30
CA ILE A 1008 15.51 -4.34 37.01
C ILE A 1008 14.79 -3.91 38.30
N LYS A 1009 14.54 -4.85 39.23
CA LYS A 1009 13.97 -4.53 40.56
C LYS A 1009 14.90 -3.69 41.42
N ILE A 1010 16.21 -3.97 41.39
CA ILE A 1010 17.22 -3.17 42.10
C ILE A 1010 17.24 -1.73 41.56
N MET A 1011 17.24 -1.54 40.24
CA MET A 1011 17.15 -0.19 39.62
C MET A 1011 15.90 0.57 40.07
N HIS A 1012 14.72 -0.06 40.00
CA HIS A 1012 13.47 0.56 40.40
C HIS A 1012 13.44 0.93 41.89
N ALA A 1013 13.89 0.03 42.77
CA ALA A 1013 13.97 0.28 44.20
C ALA A 1013 15.00 1.39 44.52
N HIS A 1014 16.15 1.40 43.84
CA HIS A 1014 17.17 2.42 44.04
C HIS A 1014 16.64 3.82 43.69
N ALA A 1015 16.01 3.98 42.52
CA ALA A 1015 15.44 5.25 42.10
C ALA A 1015 14.25 5.71 42.98
N GLN A 1016 13.58 4.78 43.67
CA GLN A 1016 12.51 5.08 44.62
C GLN A 1016 13.00 5.56 45.99
N PHE A 1017 14.15 5.06 46.47
CA PHE A 1017 14.62 5.26 47.85
C PHE A 1017 15.90 6.11 48.00
N CYS A 1018 16.58 6.48 46.90
CA CYS A 1018 17.81 7.27 46.97
C CYS A 1018 17.62 8.72 47.42
N MET A 1019 18.67 9.30 48.01
CA MET A 1019 18.73 10.71 48.37
C MET A 1019 18.64 11.64 47.15
N SER A 1020 18.21 12.88 47.39
CA SER A 1020 18.08 13.90 46.34
C SER A 1020 19.44 14.48 45.95
N GLY A 1021 19.94 14.10 44.79
CA GLY A 1021 21.16 14.61 44.17
C GLY A 1021 21.35 13.97 42.79
N ASP A 1022 22.39 14.40 42.08
CA ASP A 1022 22.88 13.72 40.89
C ASP A 1022 24.41 13.79 40.86
N HIS A 1023 25.03 12.66 40.50
CA HIS A 1023 26.46 12.49 40.31
C HIS A 1023 26.78 12.03 38.87
N THR A 1024 25.99 12.43 37.86
CA THR A 1024 26.26 12.10 36.43
C THR A 1024 27.70 12.42 36.04
N LEU A 1025 28.23 13.55 36.50
CA LEU A 1025 29.56 14.03 36.14
C LEU A 1025 30.65 13.12 36.72
N GLU A 1026 30.62 12.88 38.03
CA GLU A 1026 31.57 12.04 38.76
C GLU A 1026 31.47 10.58 38.29
N GLY A 1027 30.27 10.08 38.04
CA GLY A 1027 30.03 8.72 37.55
C GLY A 1027 30.56 8.50 36.14
N THR A 1028 30.40 9.49 35.25
CA THR A 1028 30.97 9.46 33.89
C THR A 1028 32.50 9.55 33.94
N GLU A 1029 33.05 10.45 34.78
CA GLU A 1029 34.49 10.63 34.95
C GLU A 1029 35.16 9.36 35.52
N HIS A 1030 34.52 8.70 36.48
CA HIS A 1030 34.91 7.40 37.01
C HIS A 1030 34.83 6.31 35.93
N ALA A 1031 33.71 6.21 35.20
CA ALA A 1031 33.53 5.21 34.15
C ALA A 1031 34.61 5.29 33.05
N VAL A 1032 34.95 6.50 32.59
CA VAL A 1032 35.98 6.74 31.57
C VAL A 1032 37.39 6.40 32.06
N ARG A 1033 37.70 6.59 33.36
CA ARG A 1033 39.01 6.21 33.93
C ARG A 1033 39.14 4.71 34.20
N GLU A 1034 38.10 4.07 34.72
CA GLU A 1034 38.13 2.66 35.10
C GLU A 1034 38.13 1.71 33.90
N ILE A 1035 37.34 1.98 32.85
CA ILE A 1035 37.21 1.06 31.71
C ILE A 1035 38.55 0.81 30.98
N ALA A 1036 39.42 1.82 30.98
CA ALA A 1036 40.72 1.81 30.30
C ALA A 1036 41.86 1.13 31.09
N LYS A 1037 41.57 0.52 32.26
CA LYS A 1037 42.59 -0.18 33.09
C LYS A 1037 42.93 -1.60 32.64
N GLU A 1038 42.04 -2.25 31.90
CA GLU A 1038 42.23 -3.61 31.36
C GLU A 1038 42.30 -3.53 29.84
N GLU A 1039 43.16 -4.33 29.21
CA GLU A 1039 43.34 -4.27 27.76
C GLU A 1039 42.12 -4.75 26.96
N ALA A 1040 41.71 -3.95 25.98
CA ALA A 1040 40.65 -4.24 25.01
C ALA A 1040 41.05 -3.73 23.61
N ASP A 1041 40.37 -4.22 22.55
CA ASP A 1041 40.54 -3.68 21.20
C ASP A 1041 39.93 -2.26 21.09
N GLU A 1042 38.79 -2.01 21.75
CA GLU A 1042 38.10 -0.70 21.83
C GLU A 1042 37.39 -0.53 23.19
N TYR A 1043 37.22 0.73 23.62
CA TYR A 1043 36.54 1.10 24.87
C TYR A 1043 35.35 2.04 24.61
N PHE A 1044 34.17 1.66 25.08
CA PHE A 1044 32.93 2.42 24.97
C PHE A 1044 32.33 2.75 26.34
N VAL A 1045 31.96 4.00 26.56
CA VAL A 1045 31.17 4.44 27.73
C VAL A 1045 29.89 5.08 27.22
N ILE A 1046 28.73 4.61 27.66
CA ILE A 1046 27.43 5.14 27.24
C ILE A 1046 26.65 5.55 28.48
N VAL A 1047 26.31 6.84 28.58
CA VAL A 1047 25.61 7.45 29.72
C VAL A 1047 24.13 7.63 29.38
N LEU A 1048 23.23 7.02 30.15
CA LEU A 1048 21.78 7.19 30.05
C LEU A 1048 21.30 8.18 31.11
N SER A 1049 20.75 9.33 30.71
CA SER A 1049 20.41 10.45 31.62
C SER A 1049 19.04 11.08 31.29
N ASP A 1050 18.42 11.72 32.29
CA ASP A 1050 17.15 12.45 32.16
C ASP A 1050 17.26 13.89 31.62
N ALA A 1051 18.46 14.31 31.22
CA ALA A 1051 18.82 15.63 30.67
C ALA A 1051 18.73 16.83 31.66
N ASN A 1052 18.58 16.61 32.96
CA ASN A 1052 18.29 17.65 33.96
C ASN A 1052 19.54 18.35 34.55
N LEU A 1053 20.68 18.31 33.85
CA LEU A 1053 22.02 18.73 34.34
C LEU A 1053 22.07 20.17 34.87
N GLU A 1054 21.33 21.09 34.24
CA GLU A 1054 21.24 22.50 34.65
C GLU A 1054 20.77 22.65 36.11
N ARG A 1055 19.86 21.78 36.56
CA ARG A 1055 19.25 21.85 37.89
C ARG A 1055 20.21 21.49 39.02
N TYR A 1056 21.22 20.68 38.72
CA TYR A 1056 22.27 20.28 39.65
C TYR A 1056 23.52 21.17 39.52
N GLY A 1057 23.46 22.24 38.71
CA GLY A 1057 24.55 23.18 38.51
C GLY A 1057 25.71 22.62 37.67
N ILE A 1058 25.50 21.52 36.94
CA ILE A 1058 26.52 20.88 36.09
C ILE A 1058 26.57 21.63 34.75
N PRO A 1059 27.66 22.37 34.42
CA PRO A 1059 27.73 23.11 33.16
C PRO A 1059 27.89 22.15 31.98
N PRO A 1060 27.17 22.35 30.85
CA PRO A 1060 27.29 21.46 29.67
C PRO A 1060 28.72 21.36 29.15
N ALA A 1061 29.51 22.45 29.21
CA ALA A 1061 30.92 22.46 28.86
C ALA A 1061 31.80 21.58 29.76
N ARG A 1062 31.45 21.40 31.04
CA ARG A 1062 32.17 20.52 31.96
C ARG A 1062 31.82 19.05 31.69
N PHE A 1063 30.57 18.75 31.38
CA PHE A 1063 30.17 17.40 30.94
C PHE A 1063 30.79 17.03 29.57
N ALA A 1064 30.88 17.98 28.63
CA ALA A 1064 31.63 17.84 27.38
C ALA A 1064 33.11 17.48 27.60
N GLN A 1065 33.77 18.17 28.54
CA GLN A 1065 35.15 17.84 28.94
C GLN A 1065 35.24 16.42 29.50
N THR A 1066 34.33 16.02 30.41
CA THR A 1066 34.32 14.66 30.98
C THR A 1066 34.16 13.57 29.90
N LEU A 1067 33.31 13.78 28.89
CA LEU A 1067 33.16 12.88 27.73
C LEU A 1067 34.39 12.85 26.80
N THR A 1068 35.45 13.62 27.07
CA THR A 1068 36.69 13.69 26.26
C THR A 1068 37.97 13.54 27.09
N ILE A 1069 37.88 13.25 28.40
CA ILE A 1069 39.04 13.15 29.32
C ILE A 1069 40.11 12.15 28.87
N ASN A 1070 39.72 11.05 28.22
CA ASN A 1070 40.65 10.05 27.67
C ASN A 1070 40.40 9.87 26.17
N PRO A 1071 41.37 10.18 25.28
CA PRO A 1071 41.20 10.04 23.83
C PRO A 1071 41.10 8.59 23.36
N GLN A 1072 41.45 7.59 24.20
CA GLN A 1072 41.27 6.17 23.89
C GLN A 1072 39.85 5.66 24.18
N VAL A 1073 39.00 6.45 24.85
CA VAL A 1073 37.65 6.03 25.28
C VAL A 1073 36.58 6.78 24.48
N ASN A 1074 35.74 6.00 23.81
CA ASN A 1074 34.60 6.51 23.05
C ASN A 1074 33.41 6.68 24.01
N ALA A 1075 33.32 7.86 24.62
CA ALA A 1075 32.27 8.21 25.57
C ALA A 1075 31.12 9.02 24.92
N PHE A 1076 29.88 8.60 25.17
CA PHE A 1076 28.65 9.13 24.58
C PHE A 1076 27.56 9.34 25.64
N ALA A 1077 26.67 10.31 25.41
CA ALA A 1077 25.46 10.51 26.20
C ALA A 1077 24.19 10.24 25.38
N ILE A 1078 23.21 9.56 25.99
CA ILE A 1078 21.87 9.32 25.44
C ILE A 1078 20.84 9.85 26.43
N PHE A 1079 20.11 10.88 26.02
CA PHE A 1079 19.04 11.48 26.82
C PHE A 1079 17.74 10.71 26.64
N ILE A 1080 17.28 10.01 27.70
CA ILE A 1080 16.07 9.16 27.69
C ILE A 1080 14.85 9.89 28.26
N GLY A 1081 15.05 11.04 28.89
CA GLY A 1081 14.00 11.99 29.28
C GLY A 1081 14.38 13.42 28.89
N SER A 1082 13.40 14.33 29.00
CA SER A 1082 13.61 15.78 28.91
C SER A 1082 12.54 16.49 29.74
N LEU A 1083 12.81 17.71 30.21
CA LEU A 1083 11.81 18.61 30.77
C LEU A 1083 11.71 19.83 29.84
N GLY A 1084 10.73 19.81 28.94
CA GLY A 1084 10.68 20.71 27.80
C GLY A 1084 11.79 20.40 26.79
N ASP A 1085 12.46 21.43 26.29
CA ASP A 1085 13.51 21.38 25.25
C ASP A 1085 14.94 21.24 25.82
N GLN A 1086 15.11 20.87 27.10
CA GLN A 1086 16.43 20.75 27.73
C GLN A 1086 17.36 19.76 27.01
N ALA A 1087 16.87 18.59 26.58
CA ALA A 1087 17.68 17.62 25.83
C ALA A 1087 18.17 18.21 24.48
N ASP A 1088 17.30 18.92 23.74
CA ASP A 1088 17.66 19.59 22.48
C ASP A 1088 18.68 20.72 22.66
N ARG A 1089 18.66 21.42 23.81
CA ARG A 1089 19.69 22.42 24.15
C ARG A 1089 21.02 21.76 24.48
N LEU A 1090 21.01 20.72 25.33
CA LEU A 1090 22.21 19.99 25.71
C LEU A 1090 22.89 19.34 24.50
N GLN A 1091 22.14 18.71 23.60
CA GLN A 1091 22.69 18.11 22.39
C GLN A 1091 23.42 19.14 21.49
N LYS A 1092 22.94 20.39 21.45
CA LYS A 1092 23.57 21.50 20.70
C LYS A 1092 24.79 22.11 21.39
N MET A 1093 24.98 21.86 22.70
CA MET A 1093 26.13 22.35 23.49
C MET A 1093 27.22 21.30 23.71
N LEU A 1094 26.92 20.02 23.46
CA LEU A 1094 27.87 18.91 23.55
C LEU A 1094 28.59 18.67 22.20
N PRO A 1095 29.72 17.95 22.18
CA PRO A 1095 30.45 17.67 20.95
C PRO A 1095 29.59 16.90 19.94
N ALA A 1096 29.62 17.33 18.67
CA ALA A 1096 28.87 16.69 17.60
C ALA A 1096 29.18 15.18 17.51
N GLY A 1097 28.14 14.36 17.38
CA GLY A 1097 28.25 12.89 17.37
C GLY A 1097 28.48 12.24 18.74
N ARG A 1098 28.72 12.99 19.83
CA ARG A 1098 28.85 12.43 21.20
C ARG A 1098 27.58 12.50 22.05
N SER A 1099 26.48 13.02 21.53
CA SER A 1099 25.20 13.09 22.25
C SER A 1099 23.96 12.83 21.38
N PHE A 1100 23.01 12.08 21.94
CA PHE A 1100 21.80 11.60 21.27
C PHE A 1100 20.57 11.77 22.17
N ILE A 1101 19.38 11.78 21.57
CA ILE A 1101 18.09 11.86 22.27
C ILE A 1101 17.26 10.63 21.88
N ALA A 1102 16.68 9.94 22.87
CA ALA A 1102 15.99 8.66 22.70
C ALA A 1102 14.68 8.62 23.51
N MET A 1103 13.64 9.27 23.00
CA MET A 1103 12.32 9.34 23.65
C MET A 1103 11.47 8.07 23.41
N ASP A 1104 11.89 7.19 22.50
CA ASP A 1104 11.32 5.87 22.23
C ASP A 1104 12.46 4.82 22.26
N THR A 1105 12.29 3.72 23.01
CA THR A 1105 13.31 2.66 23.11
C THR A 1105 13.59 1.95 21.79
N LYS A 1106 12.70 2.09 20.79
CA LYS A 1106 12.95 1.66 19.39
C LYS A 1106 14.11 2.39 18.72
N GLN A 1107 14.45 3.60 19.16
CA GLN A 1107 15.55 4.41 18.60
C GLN A 1107 16.93 3.94 19.10
N ILE A 1108 16.99 3.28 20.26
CA ILE A 1108 18.26 2.95 20.92
C ILE A 1108 19.13 1.98 20.09
N PRO A 1109 18.62 0.93 19.43
CA PRO A 1109 19.42 0.12 18.50
C PRO A 1109 20.06 0.92 17.35
N GLN A 1110 19.34 1.89 16.79
CA GLN A 1110 19.85 2.75 15.71
C GLN A 1110 20.92 3.72 16.23
N ILE A 1111 20.72 4.28 17.44
CA ILE A 1111 21.72 5.12 18.11
C ILE A 1111 22.98 4.31 18.46
N LEU A 1112 22.83 3.08 18.96
CA LEU A 1112 23.95 2.16 19.22
C LEU A 1112 24.69 1.79 17.93
N GLN A 1113 23.96 1.53 16.83
CA GLN A 1113 24.55 1.33 15.51
C GLN A 1113 25.35 2.56 15.07
N GLN A 1114 24.78 3.77 15.17
CA GLN A 1114 25.48 5.01 14.85
C GLN A 1114 26.72 5.22 15.73
N ILE A 1115 26.66 4.90 17.02
CA ILE A 1115 27.80 4.92 17.94
C ILE A 1115 28.91 3.98 17.44
N PHE A 1116 28.63 2.70 17.24
CA PHE A 1116 29.65 1.72 16.83
C PHE A 1116 30.17 1.92 15.39
N THR A 1117 29.34 2.42 14.47
CA THR A 1117 29.74 2.73 13.09
C THR A 1117 30.51 4.04 12.99
N SER A 1118 30.13 5.09 13.74
CA SER A 1118 30.84 6.37 13.71
C SER A 1118 32.29 6.24 14.18
N THR A 1119 32.56 5.38 15.16
CA THR A 1119 33.94 5.06 15.59
C THR A 1119 34.78 4.33 14.55
N MET A 1120 34.16 3.58 13.63
CA MET A 1120 34.87 2.99 12.50
C MET A 1120 35.23 4.02 11.44
N LEU A 1121 34.38 5.02 11.22
CA LEU A 1121 34.59 6.10 10.24
C LEU A 1121 35.49 7.22 10.76
N SER A 1122 35.48 7.53 12.06
CA SER A 1122 36.24 8.63 12.66
C SER A 1122 37.74 8.32 12.87
N SER A 1123 38.28 7.36 12.14
CA SER A 1123 39.68 6.90 12.23
C SER A 1123 40.31 6.61 10.86
N ALA A 1124 39.66 7.06 9.78
CA ALA A 1124 40.17 7.08 8.40
C ALA A 1124 40.71 8.47 8.00
#